data_AF-A0A7S1C9P9-F1
#
_entry.id   AF-A0A7S1C9P9-F1
#
_cell.length_a   1.000
_cell.length_b   1.000
_cell.length_c   1.000
_cell.angle_alpha   90.00
_cell.angle_beta   90.00
_cell.angle_gamma   90.00
#
_symmetry.space_group_name_H-M   'P 1'
#
loop_
_entity.id
_entity.type
_entity.pdbx_description
1 polymer ?
#
loop_
_entity_poly.entity_id
_entity_poly.type
_entity_poly.pdbx_seq_one_letter_code
_entity_poly.pdbx_strand_id
1 'polypeptide(L)'
;MSRAEEKRLKLLKNKGHQVAGNRRTRPPPPKKKTAQWRTQELLDDMAWLVDLNIAEGEPADEATEAINAAADVMVEAEDLKGRLATSYNPGYVDKEFRKIVPKCFKAVNTAYIEMLKRSFVSLEATQAKFEKLKKRNDAEGAPDDEATKLLKDAEPLIAKALATKDVYESDIKDAEGPINTMTVSDDFIDDVHQAKLAVRAAGRAMMDRRREHIREAEDELARLQDLLDSIVERNDAAGAPDDDATAKVVEAINRVGKAEQSEAEMHEHATPEAADDFIDAVKELSPVVESAGSAVDEREQKVRDDTEARMQKALKELEELDKQAEATEDLEEHVSDILNDADEAAEAAENCKAATEADRGSGKKLKNWIDSVDDLEEAVARLRAAFRDDFANRMGKDEDAFDECLEQLADVQRRDKIAGSPDDDARKPVDEAIAACASTAKLHTQLDGVDREEDGEKWDDAAGAFIAGVRDAQGKIKAAVAALDKRDSDFVTWSGPVIEEWEIIYTWLITRNRAAGEPDDDATKLIKTAGTSVATAKNKLLLAETEIEAGKGGRDEEKGSEDGDDGGAAGLTTETAFACYTSAGKAKTDTIAARLAMMRRAKAMRDEKSKALDAAEADLEAFIKRKTGAGSAPDAKLDAAIKASKEAVEKAKRLRDAAMKDDEPLEEWTWELWIEWFERIDAFGTGFTDVSAAMKEMQLTAKSEVMAAVKGLAEQRARYEKLNTRLRENDGTAEGNAAHAAMQSGLETLTYTETLEEEVMRMMQEAGDAGAKEEEFLKCVPGVVTKLDEAEAAIIAWEKASIERKHAAAEAALKRLEAVEKRNKRGGAPTDAANAAVTAARAKIPKVLTSWEEVSWEEWEIIEVIESVDEFEEAVKAAEDAVIERQNKDVATATQNLEAARAKLDEIAKKAEDEGGATEQVAEAIAKARAAIDAAAARAGDAASIG
;
A
#
# COMPACT_ATOMS: atom_id res chain seq x y z
N MET A 1 -84.65 -47.37 -23.64
CA MET A 1 -84.78 -48.69 -23.00
C MET A 1 -86.21 -49.19 -23.14
N SER A 2 -86.39 -50.39 -23.67
CA SER A 2 -87.68 -51.08 -23.65
C SER A 2 -88.09 -51.45 -22.21
N ARG A 3 -89.38 -51.70 -21.94
CA ARG A 3 -89.81 -52.19 -20.60
C ARG A 3 -89.15 -53.51 -20.21
N ALA A 4 -88.73 -54.33 -21.17
CA ALA A 4 -87.98 -55.55 -20.95
C ALA A 4 -86.53 -55.25 -20.54
N GLU A 5 -85.87 -54.29 -21.20
CA GLU A 5 -84.53 -53.82 -20.83
C GLU A 5 -84.51 -53.14 -19.45
N GLU A 6 -85.53 -52.34 -19.11
CA GLU A 6 -85.65 -51.70 -17.79
C GLU A 6 -85.88 -52.73 -16.67
N LYS A 7 -86.69 -53.77 -16.93
CA LYS A 7 -86.87 -54.89 -15.99
C LYS A 7 -85.60 -55.72 -15.84
N ARG A 8 -84.91 -56.03 -16.95
CA ARG A 8 -83.60 -56.68 -16.95
C ARG A 8 -82.62 -55.88 -16.10
N LEU A 9 -82.48 -54.57 -16.34
CA LEU A 9 -81.61 -53.70 -15.56
C LEU A 9 -82.00 -53.65 -14.06
N LYS A 10 -83.28 -53.65 -13.71
CA LYS A 10 -83.76 -53.70 -12.32
C LYS A 10 -83.48 -55.05 -11.65
N LEU A 11 -83.59 -56.16 -12.38
CA LEU A 11 -83.27 -57.50 -11.89
C LEU A 11 -81.77 -57.65 -11.60
N LEU A 12 -80.94 -57.10 -12.49
CA LEU A 12 -79.48 -57.04 -12.36
C LEU A 12 -79.05 -56.10 -11.20
N LYS A 13 -79.71 -54.93 -11.03
CA LYS A 13 -79.32 -53.94 -10.00
C LYS A 13 -79.89 -54.19 -8.59
N ASN A 14 -81.12 -54.68 -8.44
CA ASN A 14 -81.78 -54.78 -7.12
C ASN A 14 -81.43 -56.03 -6.31
N LYS A 15 -80.83 -57.06 -6.92
CA LYS A 15 -80.44 -58.31 -6.21
C LYS A 15 -78.91 -58.53 -6.14
N GLY A 16 -78.13 -57.93 -7.04
CA GLY A 16 -76.69 -58.20 -7.13
C GLY A 16 -75.85 -57.78 -5.91
N HIS A 17 -76.26 -56.73 -5.18
CA HIS A 17 -75.48 -56.27 -4.02
C HIS A 17 -75.70 -57.04 -2.71
N GLN A 18 -76.69 -57.95 -2.64
CA GLN A 18 -76.97 -58.73 -1.41
C GLN A 18 -76.60 -60.22 -1.51
N VAL A 19 -76.33 -60.77 -2.71
CA VAL A 19 -76.25 -62.23 -2.91
C VAL A 19 -74.81 -62.76 -2.97
N ALA A 20 -73.83 -61.98 -3.48
CA ALA A 20 -72.46 -62.43 -3.68
C ALA A 20 -71.75 -62.93 -2.39
N GLY A 21 -72.10 -62.40 -1.20
CA GLY A 21 -71.50 -62.81 0.07
C GLY A 21 -72.18 -64.00 0.79
N ASN A 22 -73.36 -64.46 0.35
CA ASN A 22 -74.22 -65.33 1.18
C ASN A 22 -74.76 -66.58 0.46
N ARG A 23 -74.13 -67.02 -0.64
CA ARG A 23 -74.55 -68.25 -1.35
C ARG A 23 -74.42 -69.52 -0.49
N ARG A 24 -73.57 -69.50 0.55
CA ARG A 24 -73.42 -70.58 1.57
C ARG A 24 -74.56 -70.66 2.59
N THR A 25 -75.46 -69.68 2.65
CA THR A 25 -76.60 -69.67 3.58
C THR A 25 -77.94 -69.89 2.87
N ARG A 26 -77.96 -70.70 1.80
CA ARG A 26 -79.23 -71.09 1.18
C ARG A 26 -80.12 -71.76 2.25
N PRO A 27 -81.38 -71.32 2.41
CA PRO A 27 -82.29 -72.00 3.32
C PRO A 27 -82.41 -73.48 2.91
N PRO A 28 -82.45 -74.42 3.87
CA PRO A 28 -82.46 -75.84 3.57
C PRO A 28 -83.66 -76.18 2.65
N PRO A 29 -83.47 -77.07 1.66
CA PRO A 29 -84.50 -77.33 0.67
C PRO A 29 -85.79 -77.83 1.36
N PRO A 30 -86.97 -77.31 0.97
CA PRO A 30 -88.22 -77.83 1.48
C PRO A 30 -88.36 -79.31 1.09
N LYS A 31 -89.01 -80.13 1.94
CA LYS A 31 -89.16 -81.59 1.74
C LYS A 31 -89.74 -81.98 0.37
N LYS A 32 -90.43 -81.06 -0.32
CA LYS A 32 -90.84 -81.19 -1.73
C LYS A 32 -90.42 -79.93 -2.50
N LYS A 33 -89.47 -80.07 -3.44
CA LYS A 33 -89.05 -78.99 -4.34
C LYS A 33 -90.17 -78.67 -5.33
N THR A 34 -90.88 -77.56 -5.14
CA THR A 34 -91.89 -77.07 -6.10
C THR A 34 -91.22 -76.45 -7.33
N ALA A 35 -91.95 -76.32 -8.44
CA ALA A 35 -91.44 -75.63 -9.63
C ALA A 35 -91.06 -74.17 -9.34
N GLN A 36 -91.82 -73.52 -8.45
CA GLN A 36 -91.52 -72.18 -7.94
C GLN A 36 -90.20 -72.13 -7.17
N TRP A 37 -89.94 -73.11 -6.30
CA TRP A 37 -88.69 -73.17 -5.54
C TRP A 37 -87.47 -73.40 -6.46
N ARG A 38 -87.59 -74.29 -7.45
CA ARG A 38 -86.54 -74.49 -8.47
C ARG A 38 -86.30 -73.24 -9.32
N THR A 39 -87.35 -72.49 -9.63
CA THR A 39 -87.20 -71.22 -10.35
C THR A 39 -86.44 -70.19 -9.51
N GLN A 40 -86.67 -70.17 -8.19
CA GLN A 40 -85.94 -69.28 -7.28
C GLN A 40 -84.46 -69.66 -7.18
N GLU A 41 -84.12 -70.95 -7.08
CA GLU A 41 -82.71 -71.40 -7.12
C GLU A 41 -82.01 -70.89 -8.40
N LEU A 42 -82.66 -71.07 -9.55
CA LEU A 42 -82.13 -70.62 -10.84
C LEU A 42 -82.01 -69.10 -10.94
N LEU A 43 -82.90 -68.33 -10.29
CA LEU A 43 -82.78 -66.87 -10.20
C LEU A 43 -81.58 -66.45 -9.35
N ASP A 44 -81.32 -67.16 -8.26
CA ASP A 44 -80.19 -66.88 -7.38
C ASP A 44 -78.86 -67.27 -8.05
N ASP A 45 -78.82 -68.39 -8.78
CA ASP A 45 -77.67 -68.81 -9.60
C ASP A 45 -77.38 -67.79 -10.72
N MET A 46 -78.43 -67.34 -11.41
CA MET A 46 -78.31 -66.34 -12.47
C MET A 46 -77.80 -65.00 -11.93
N ALA A 47 -78.31 -64.55 -10.77
CA ALA A 47 -77.86 -63.32 -10.13
C ALA A 47 -76.36 -63.37 -9.79
N TRP A 48 -75.89 -64.48 -9.24
CA TRP A 48 -74.46 -64.66 -8.95
C TRP A 48 -73.58 -64.68 -10.22
N LEU A 49 -74.00 -65.39 -11.28
CA LEU A 49 -73.28 -65.38 -12.56
C LEU A 49 -73.21 -63.97 -13.17
N VAL A 50 -74.29 -63.20 -13.05
CA VAL A 50 -74.31 -61.79 -13.46
C VAL A 50 -73.33 -60.97 -12.64
N ASP A 51 -73.33 -61.10 -11.31
CA ASP A 51 -72.47 -60.32 -10.43
C ASP A 51 -70.99 -60.56 -10.75
N LEU A 52 -70.61 -61.83 -10.95
CA LEU A 52 -69.28 -62.19 -11.41
C LEU A 52 -68.98 -61.58 -12.78
N ASN A 53 -69.91 -61.67 -13.74
CA ASN A 53 -69.71 -61.11 -15.06
C ASN A 53 -69.50 -59.58 -15.02
N ILE A 54 -70.26 -58.87 -14.18
CA ILE A 54 -70.11 -57.44 -13.95
C ILE A 54 -68.76 -57.13 -13.29
N ALA A 55 -68.38 -57.89 -12.25
CA ALA A 55 -67.10 -57.73 -11.57
C ALA A 55 -65.90 -57.98 -12.52
N GLU A 56 -66.10 -58.79 -13.56
CA GLU A 56 -65.12 -59.02 -14.62
C GLU A 56 -65.13 -57.97 -15.74
N GLY A 57 -66.08 -57.03 -15.73
CA GLY A 57 -66.20 -55.96 -16.73
C GLY A 57 -67.01 -56.32 -17.96
N GLU A 58 -67.88 -57.34 -17.87
CA GLU A 58 -68.78 -57.80 -18.94
C GLU A 58 -68.05 -58.04 -20.27
N PRO A 59 -67.04 -58.92 -20.31
CA PRO A 59 -66.24 -59.16 -21.52
C PRO A 59 -67.13 -59.66 -22.68
N ALA A 60 -66.85 -59.20 -23.90
CA ALA A 60 -67.61 -59.61 -25.08
C ALA A 60 -67.21 -61.03 -25.55
N ASP A 61 -67.63 -62.05 -24.81
CA ASP A 61 -67.38 -63.46 -25.09
C ASP A 61 -68.64 -64.34 -24.97
N GLU A 62 -68.50 -65.64 -25.23
CA GLU A 62 -69.60 -66.61 -25.23
C GLU A 62 -70.29 -66.75 -23.87
N ALA A 63 -69.57 -66.52 -22.77
CA ALA A 63 -70.13 -66.59 -21.43
C ALA A 63 -71.03 -65.38 -21.13
N THR A 64 -70.65 -64.17 -21.57
CA THR A 64 -71.52 -63.00 -21.44
C THR A 64 -72.75 -63.10 -22.33
N GLU A 65 -72.61 -63.62 -23.55
CA GLU A 65 -73.76 -63.91 -24.42
C GLU A 65 -74.71 -64.94 -23.78
N ALA A 66 -74.17 -66.03 -23.24
CA ALA A 66 -74.96 -67.07 -22.58
C ALA A 66 -75.64 -66.56 -21.30
N ILE A 67 -74.95 -65.72 -20.51
CA ILE A 67 -75.52 -65.04 -19.34
C ILE A 67 -76.67 -64.12 -19.74
N ASN A 68 -76.49 -63.33 -20.81
CA ASN A 68 -77.53 -62.44 -21.32
C ASN A 68 -78.76 -63.22 -21.82
N ALA A 69 -78.53 -64.30 -22.58
CA ALA A 69 -79.60 -65.19 -23.04
C ALA A 69 -80.33 -65.88 -21.88
N ALA A 70 -79.59 -66.31 -20.85
CA ALA A 70 -80.17 -66.87 -19.64
C ALA A 70 -80.98 -65.83 -18.85
N ALA A 71 -80.48 -64.61 -18.71
CA ALA A 71 -81.20 -63.50 -18.07
C ALA A 71 -82.53 -63.21 -18.78
N ASP A 72 -82.56 -63.20 -20.12
CA ASP A 72 -83.79 -62.97 -20.89
C ASP A 72 -84.84 -64.07 -20.63
N VAL A 73 -84.43 -65.33 -20.55
CA VAL A 73 -85.31 -66.46 -20.19
C VAL A 73 -85.76 -66.39 -18.72
N MET A 74 -84.92 -65.87 -17.82
CA MET A 74 -85.27 -65.68 -16.40
C MET A 74 -86.25 -64.53 -16.18
N VAL A 75 -86.23 -63.49 -17.03
CA VAL A 75 -87.24 -62.42 -17.03
C VAL A 75 -88.64 -62.99 -17.32
N GLU A 76 -88.76 -63.94 -18.25
CA GLU A 76 -90.03 -64.64 -18.50
C GLU A 76 -90.53 -65.40 -17.26
N ALA A 77 -89.62 -66.02 -16.51
CA ALA A 77 -89.94 -66.75 -15.29
C ALA A 77 -90.31 -65.83 -14.11
N GLU A 78 -89.67 -64.67 -13.98
CA GLU A 78 -90.03 -63.65 -12.97
C GLU A 78 -91.38 -63.00 -13.29
N ASP A 79 -91.70 -62.78 -14.57
CA ASP A 79 -93.03 -62.31 -14.99
C ASP A 79 -94.13 -63.34 -14.67
N LEU A 80 -93.86 -64.64 -14.83
CA LEU A 80 -94.77 -65.70 -14.39
C LEU A 80 -94.95 -65.74 -12.86
N LYS A 81 -93.91 -65.39 -12.09
CA LYS A 81 -93.97 -65.27 -10.61
C LYS A 81 -94.83 -64.09 -10.18
N GLY A 82 -94.71 -62.94 -10.83
CA GLY A 82 -95.59 -61.79 -10.60
C GLY A 82 -97.06 -62.10 -10.91
N ARG A 83 -97.31 -62.90 -11.95
CA ARG A 83 -98.67 -63.39 -12.30
C ARG A 83 -99.22 -64.41 -11.31
N LEU A 84 -98.39 -65.25 -10.70
CA LEU A 84 -98.82 -66.18 -9.64
C LEU A 84 -99.39 -65.46 -8.43
N ALA A 85 -98.77 -64.34 -8.02
CA ALA A 85 -99.21 -63.54 -6.89
C ALA A 85 -100.57 -62.84 -7.11
N THR A 86 -101.03 -62.75 -8.37
CA THR A 86 -102.21 -61.98 -8.79
C THR A 86 -103.27 -62.81 -9.53
N SER A 87 -103.03 -64.10 -9.78
CA SER A 87 -103.90 -64.97 -10.57
C SER A 87 -104.95 -65.70 -9.75
N TYR A 88 -106.21 -65.70 -10.22
CA TYR A 88 -107.32 -66.48 -9.65
C TYR A 88 -107.23 -68.00 -9.91
N ASN A 89 -106.25 -68.48 -10.70
CA ASN A 89 -106.04 -69.91 -10.99
C ASN A 89 -104.58 -70.35 -10.76
N PRO A 90 -104.22 -70.69 -9.51
CA PRO A 90 -102.87 -71.14 -9.16
C PRO A 90 -102.43 -72.41 -9.90
N GLY A 91 -103.36 -73.32 -10.21
CA GLY A 91 -103.05 -74.58 -10.91
C GLY A 91 -102.61 -74.38 -12.37
N TYR A 92 -103.16 -73.36 -13.04
CA TYR A 92 -102.70 -72.97 -14.39
C TYR A 92 -101.29 -72.39 -14.36
N VAL A 93 -100.99 -71.53 -13.37
CA VAL A 93 -99.66 -70.90 -13.26
C VAL A 93 -98.60 -71.92 -12.86
N ASP A 94 -98.90 -72.90 -11.98
CA ASP A 94 -97.97 -74.01 -11.68
C ASP A 94 -97.66 -74.85 -12.94
N LYS A 95 -98.65 -75.06 -13.82
CA LYS A 95 -98.44 -75.76 -15.10
C LYS A 95 -97.54 -74.96 -16.05
N GLU A 96 -97.67 -73.64 -16.11
CA GLU A 96 -96.78 -72.77 -16.88
C GLU A 96 -95.36 -72.73 -16.28
N PHE A 97 -95.23 -72.72 -14.94
CA PHE A 97 -93.93 -72.87 -14.29
C PHE A 97 -93.24 -74.18 -14.63
N ARG A 98 -93.98 -75.30 -14.65
CA ARG A 98 -93.42 -76.60 -15.07
C ARG A 98 -92.91 -76.61 -16.52
N LYS A 99 -93.42 -75.72 -17.39
CA LYS A 99 -92.95 -75.55 -18.77
C LYS A 99 -91.72 -74.63 -18.87
N ILE A 100 -91.66 -73.57 -18.06
CA ILE A 100 -90.56 -72.59 -18.10
C ILE A 100 -89.30 -73.12 -17.39
N VAL A 101 -89.45 -73.85 -16.29
CA VAL A 101 -88.33 -74.35 -15.48
C VAL A 101 -87.29 -75.13 -16.31
N PRO A 102 -87.65 -76.06 -17.21
CA PRO A 102 -86.66 -76.73 -18.07
C PRO A 102 -85.91 -75.77 -19.01
N LYS A 103 -86.57 -74.71 -19.51
CA LYS A 103 -85.94 -73.69 -20.35
C LYS A 103 -84.95 -72.85 -19.55
N CYS A 104 -85.38 -72.37 -18.38
CA CYS A 104 -84.53 -71.65 -17.42
C CYS A 104 -83.32 -72.48 -17.03
N PHE A 105 -83.53 -73.75 -16.65
CA PHE A 105 -82.46 -74.66 -16.28
C PHE A 105 -81.45 -74.82 -17.41
N LYS A 106 -81.91 -75.06 -18.64
CA LYS A 106 -81.03 -75.19 -19.81
C LYS A 106 -80.23 -73.91 -20.06
N ALA A 107 -80.87 -72.73 -20.00
CA ALA A 107 -80.23 -71.46 -20.27
C ALA A 107 -79.20 -71.11 -19.18
N VAL A 108 -79.57 -71.19 -17.90
CA VAL A 108 -78.66 -70.97 -16.77
C VAL A 108 -77.51 -71.98 -16.79
N ASN A 109 -77.77 -73.26 -17.07
CA ASN A 109 -76.71 -74.26 -17.17
C ASN A 109 -75.77 -74.00 -18.36
N THR A 110 -76.27 -73.42 -19.46
CA THR A 110 -75.42 -73.01 -20.59
C THR A 110 -74.52 -71.84 -20.17
N ALA A 111 -75.09 -70.80 -19.56
CA ALA A 111 -74.33 -69.68 -18.99
C ALA A 111 -73.26 -70.15 -17.99
N TYR A 112 -73.62 -71.14 -17.18
CA TYR A 112 -72.73 -71.75 -16.20
C TYR A 112 -71.55 -72.49 -16.83
N ILE A 113 -71.81 -73.32 -17.84
CA ILE A 113 -70.76 -74.04 -18.59
C ILE A 113 -69.81 -73.05 -19.27
N GLU A 114 -70.33 -72.01 -19.90
CA GLU A 114 -69.49 -71.01 -20.55
C GLU A 114 -68.69 -70.19 -19.53
N MET A 115 -69.27 -69.82 -18.39
CA MET A 115 -68.53 -69.16 -17.29
C MET A 115 -67.41 -70.06 -16.75
N LEU A 116 -67.67 -71.34 -16.59
CA LEU A 116 -66.67 -72.31 -16.15
C LEU A 116 -65.51 -72.41 -17.15
N LYS A 117 -65.79 -72.51 -18.46
CA LYS A 117 -64.75 -72.46 -19.51
C LYS A 117 -63.94 -71.16 -19.43
N ARG A 118 -64.59 -70.02 -19.21
CA ARG A 118 -63.90 -68.73 -19.00
C ARG A 118 -63.00 -68.78 -17.77
N SER A 119 -63.43 -69.41 -16.67
CA SER A 119 -62.62 -69.58 -15.46
C SER A 119 -61.38 -70.44 -15.71
N PHE A 120 -61.45 -71.50 -16.52
CA PHE A 120 -60.26 -72.26 -16.93
C PHE A 120 -59.24 -71.38 -17.65
N VAL A 121 -59.68 -70.66 -18.68
CA VAL A 121 -58.81 -69.75 -19.45
C VAL A 121 -58.26 -68.63 -18.56
N SER A 122 -59.10 -68.09 -17.66
CA SER A 122 -58.72 -67.02 -16.75
C SER A 122 -57.70 -67.47 -15.70
N LEU A 123 -57.77 -68.71 -15.21
CA LEU A 123 -56.81 -69.24 -14.26
C LEU A 123 -55.42 -69.37 -14.89
N GLU A 124 -55.34 -69.91 -16.11
CA GLU A 124 -54.07 -70.02 -16.85
C GLU A 124 -53.45 -68.65 -17.11
N ALA A 125 -54.25 -67.67 -17.56
CA ALA A 125 -53.79 -66.30 -17.75
C ALA A 125 -53.36 -65.63 -16.43
N THR A 126 -54.08 -65.90 -15.33
CA THR A 126 -53.77 -65.37 -13.99
C THR A 126 -52.46 -65.94 -13.46
N GLN A 127 -52.23 -67.25 -13.62
CA GLN A 127 -50.98 -67.91 -13.25
C GLN A 127 -49.81 -67.38 -14.08
N ALA A 128 -49.96 -67.28 -15.40
CA ALA A 128 -48.93 -66.71 -16.27
C ALA A 128 -48.59 -65.26 -15.89
N LYS A 129 -49.59 -64.45 -15.51
CA LYS A 129 -49.38 -63.08 -15.02
C LYS A 129 -48.70 -63.07 -13.65
N PHE A 130 -49.12 -63.92 -12.72
CA PHE A 130 -48.49 -64.05 -11.41
C PHE A 130 -47.01 -64.40 -11.53
N GLU A 131 -46.65 -65.39 -12.35
CA GLU A 131 -45.25 -65.78 -12.58
C GLU A 131 -44.42 -64.64 -13.19
N LYS A 132 -45.01 -63.84 -14.10
CA LYS A 132 -44.34 -62.64 -14.63
C LYS A 132 -44.09 -61.60 -13.54
N LEU A 133 -45.08 -61.32 -12.70
CA LEU A 133 -44.94 -60.38 -11.59
C LEU A 133 -43.93 -60.91 -10.56
N LYS A 134 -43.98 -62.19 -10.19
CA LYS A 134 -43.04 -62.82 -9.25
C LYS A 134 -41.60 -62.70 -9.73
N LYS A 135 -41.32 -63.08 -10.98
CA LYS A 135 -39.99 -62.91 -11.61
C LYS A 135 -39.49 -61.47 -11.56
N ARG A 136 -40.38 -60.52 -11.80
CA ARG A 136 -40.03 -59.09 -11.73
C ARG A 136 -39.76 -58.63 -10.30
N ASN A 137 -40.55 -59.08 -9.33
CA ASN A 137 -40.30 -58.80 -7.92
C ASN A 137 -38.94 -59.33 -7.48
N ASP A 138 -38.61 -60.56 -7.90
CA ASP A 138 -37.35 -61.21 -7.55
C ASP A 138 -36.17 -60.49 -8.20
N ALA A 139 -36.31 -60.01 -9.45
CA ALA A 139 -35.29 -59.19 -10.12
C ALA A 139 -35.06 -57.85 -9.40
N GLU A 140 -36.12 -57.25 -8.84
CA GLU A 140 -36.06 -56.04 -8.02
C GLU A 140 -35.60 -56.32 -6.57
N GLY A 141 -35.21 -57.56 -6.23
CA GLY A 141 -34.68 -57.94 -4.91
C GLY A 141 -35.73 -58.25 -3.84
N ALA A 142 -37.00 -58.41 -4.23
CA ALA A 142 -38.15 -58.67 -3.36
C ALA A 142 -38.25 -57.70 -2.16
N PRO A 143 -38.33 -56.38 -2.40
CA PRO A 143 -38.37 -55.36 -1.36
C PRO A 143 -39.57 -55.55 -0.42
N ASP A 144 -39.42 -55.22 0.87
CA ASP A 144 -40.48 -55.40 1.88
C ASP A 144 -41.54 -54.30 1.79
N ASP A 145 -42.39 -54.37 0.77
CA ASP A 145 -43.44 -53.39 0.47
C ASP A 145 -44.82 -54.02 0.21
N GLU A 146 -45.81 -53.17 -0.09
CA GLU A 146 -47.18 -53.59 -0.36
C GLU A 146 -47.27 -54.53 -1.57
N ALA A 147 -46.47 -54.32 -2.62
CA ALA A 147 -46.49 -55.14 -3.82
C ALA A 147 -45.98 -56.56 -3.54
N THR A 148 -44.87 -56.69 -2.82
CA THR A 148 -44.33 -58.00 -2.38
C THR A 148 -45.30 -58.72 -1.46
N LYS A 149 -45.96 -57.99 -0.54
CA LYS A 149 -46.99 -58.56 0.34
C LYS A 149 -48.20 -59.08 -0.44
N LEU A 150 -48.74 -58.30 -1.37
CA LEU A 150 -49.88 -58.70 -2.20
C LEU A 150 -49.55 -59.87 -3.14
N LEU A 151 -48.31 -59.99 -3.60
CA LEU A 151 -47.85 -61.19 -4.32
C LEU A 151 -47.85 -62.43 -3.42
N LYS A 152 -47.33 -62.33 -2.19
CA LYS A 152 -47.38 -63.42 -1.21
C LYS A 152 -48.82 -63.82 -0.87
N ASP A 153 -49.74 -62.86 -0.79
CA ASP A 153 -51.17 -63.11 -0.53
C ASP A 153 -51.90 -63.75 -1.74
N ALA A 154 -51.45 -63.46 -2.97
CA ALA A 154 -52.01 -64.04 -4.19
C ALA A 154 -51.63 -65.51 -4.41
N GLU A 155 -50.42 -65.92 -3.99
CA GLU A 155 -49.91 -67.29 -4.13
C GLU A 155 -50.84 -68.39 -3.54
N PRO A 156 -51.31 -68.31 -2.28
CA PRO A 156 -52.22 -69.31 -1.73
C PRO A 156 -53.59 -69.32 -2.41
N LEU A 157 -54.05 -68.20 -2.96
CA LEU A 157 -55.34 -68.13 -3.69
C LEU A 157 -55.24 -68.83 -5.05
N ILE A 158 -54.12 -68.67 -5.77
CA ILE A 158 -53.85 -69.41 -7.02
C ILE A 158 -53.73 -70.91 -6.73
N ALA A 159 -53.00 -71.28 -5.68
CA ALA A 159 -52.85 -72.68 -5.27
C ALA A 159 -54.20 -73.31 -4.92
N LYS A 160 -55.09 -72.57 -4.25
CA LYS A 160 -56.46 -73.00 -3.97
C LYS A 160 -57.27 -73.19 -5.25
N ALA A 161 -57.24 -72.23 -6.18
CA ALA A 161 -57.94 -72.35 -7.45
C ALA A 161 -57.46 -73.54 -8.31
N LEU A 162 -56.15 -73.84 -8.30
CA LEU A 162 -55.58 -75.02 -8.94
C LEU A 162 -56.05 -76.32 -8.26
N ALA A 163 -56.05 -76.38 -6.93
CA ALA A 163 -56.57 -77.54 -6.21
C ALA A 163 -58.06 -77.77 -6.52
N THR A 164 -58.88 -76.71 -6.59
CA THR A 164 -60.30 -76.83 -6.95
C THR A 164 -60.48 -77.24 -8.43
N LYS A 165 -59.59 -76.79 -9.33
CA LYS A 165 -59.51 -77.28 -10.72
C LYS A 165 -59.29 -78.78 -10.79
N ASP A 166 -58.33 -79.29 -10.02
CA ASP A 166 -57.98 -80.72 -10.00
C ASP A 166 -59.14 -81.57 -9.50
N VAL A 167 -59.83 -81.14 -8.43
CA VAL A 167 -61.05 -81.79 -7.91
C VAL A 167 -62.17 -81.77 -8.95
N TYR A 168 -62.36 -80.63 -9.63
CA TYR A 168 -63.32 -80.53 -10.72
C TYR A 168 -63.00 -81.53 -11.84
N GLU A 169 -61.74 -81.58 -12.29
CA GLU A 169 -61.33 -82.46 -13.38
C GLU A 169 -61.39 -83.94 -13.00
N SER A 170 -61.12 -84.32 -11.74
CA SER A 170 -61.22 -85.71 -11.26
C SER A 170 -62.66 -86.17 -11.05
N ASP A 171 -63.51 -85.32 -10.48
CA ASP A 171 -64.86 -85.72 -10.05
C ASP A 171 -65.88 -85.69 -11.19
N ILE A 172 -65.62 -84.91 -12.25
CA ILE A 172 -66.60 -84.67 -13.33
C ILE A 172 -66.24 -85.38 -14.64
N LYS A 173 -64.97 -85.67 -14.94
CA LYS A 173 -64.61 -86.49 -16.11
C LYS A 173 -65.08 -87.95 -15.98
N ASP A 174 -65.12 -88.48 -14.76
CA ASP A 174 -65.36 -89.90 -14.49
C ASP A 174 -66.81 -90.23 -14.04
N ALA A 175 -67.65 -89.22 -13.81
CA ALA A 175 -69.01 -89.41 -13.29
C ALA A 175 -70.08 -89.37 -14.40
N GLU A 176 -70.58 -90.53 -14.85
CA GLU A 176 -71.74 -90.66 -15.75
C GLU A 176 -73.11 -90.30 -15.09
N GLY A 177 -73.12 -89.52 -13.99
CA GLY A 177 -74.33 -89.21 -13.22
C GLY A 177 -74.49 -87.71 -12.88
N PRO A 178 -75.73 -87.18 -12.78
CA PRO A 178 -76.00 -85.75 -12.54
C PRO A 178 -75.87 -85.33 -11.05
N ILE A 179 -74.79 -85.73 -10.37
CA ILE A 179 -74.63 -85.60 -8.91
C ILE A 179 -73.60 -84.50 -8.58
N ASN A 180 -73.99 -83.51 -7.77
CA ASN A 180 -73.16 -82.51 -7.06
C ASN A 180 -72.18 -81.63 -7.86
N THR A 181 -72.21 -81.67 -9.20
CA THR A 181 -71.26 -80.95 -10.06
C THR A 181 -71.30 -79.42 -9.92
N MET A 182 -72.42 -78.84 -9.47
CA MET A 182 -72.57 -77.38 -9.34
C MET A 182 -71.78 -76.80 -8.16
N THR A 183 -71.64 -77.48 -7.02
CA THR A 183 -70.93 -76.88 -5.86
C THR A 183 -69.43 -76.77 -6.11
N VAL A 184 -68.82 -77.83 -6.67
CA VAL A 184 -67.38 -77.83 -7.01
C VAL A 184 -67.07 -76.82 -8.11
N SER A 185 -67.97 -76.71 -9.09
CA SER A 185 -67.87 -75.69 -10.15
C SER A 185 -68.03 -74.26 -9.60
N ASP A 186 -68.89 -74.05 -8.60
CA ASP A 186 -69.11 -72.74 -7.97
C ASP A 186 -67.86 -72.30 -7.21
N ASP A 187 -67.31 -73.22 -6.40
CA ASP A 187 -66.07 -72.99 -5.67
C ASP A 187 -64.90 -72.73 -6.64
N PHE A 188 -64.84 -73.44 -7.78
CA PHE A 188 -63.81 -73.20 -8.79
C PHE A 188 -63.91 -71.81 -9.42
N ILE A 189 -65.10 -71.42 -9.89
CA ILE A 189 -65.33 -70.11 -10.52
C ILE A 189 -65.00 -68.97 -9.53
N ASP A 190 -65.42 -69.09 -8.26
CA ASP A 190 -65.11 -68.11 -7.22
C ASP A 190 -63.62 -68.05 -6.88
N ASP A 191 -62.96 -69.20 -6.68
CA ASP A 191 -61.52 -69.26 -6.38
C ASP A 191 -60.67 -68.65 -7.50
N VAL A 192 -61.01 -68.90 -8.77
CA VAL A 192 -60.36 -68.25 -9.92
C VAL A 192 -60.58 -66.74 -9.90
N HIS A 193 -61.79 -66.29 -9.59
CA HIS A 193 -62.09 -64.87 -9.51
C HIS A 193 -61.28 -64.17 -8.40
N GLN A 194 -61.20 -64.78 -7.20
CA GLN A 194 -60.39 -64.26 -6.09
C GLN A 194 -58.89 -64.22 -6.43
N ALA A 195 -58.35 -65.29 -7.03
CA ALA A 195 -56.96 -65.34 -7.48
C ALA A 195 -56.66 -64.22 -8.50
N LYS A 196 -57.56 -64.01 -9.47
CA LYS A 196 -57.44 -62.96 -10.48
C LYS A 196 -57.48 -61.55 -9.87
N LEU A 197 -58.34 -61.30 -8.89
CA LEU A 197 -58.39 -60.03 -8.17
C LEU A 197 -57.10 -59.77 -7.38
N ALA A 198 -56.56 -60.78 -6.69
CA ALA A 198 -55.31 -60.67 -5.94
C ALA A 198 -54.11 -60.38 -6.86
N VAL A 199 -53.97 -61.10 -7.97
CA VAL A 199 -52.90 -60.83 -8.96
C VAL A 199 -53.03 -59.46 -9.62
N ARG A 200 -54.27 -58.97 -9.84
CA ARG A 200 -54.50 -57.59 -10.32
C ARG A 200 -54.12 -56.55 -9.27
N ALA A 201 -54.41 -56.79 -8.00
CA ALA A 201 -54.01 -55.89 -6.90
C ALA A 201 -52.48 -55.81 -6.78
N ALA A 202 -51.80 -56.97 -6.75
CA ALA A 202 -50.35 -57.04 -6.78
C ALA A 202 -49.74 -56.33 -8.00
N GLY A 203 -50.32 -56.55 -9.19
CA GLY A 203 -49.88 -55.88 -10.42
C GLY A 203 -50.06 -54.36 -10.41
N ARG A 204 -51.09 -53.83 -9.73
CA ARG A 204 -51.24 -52.37 -9.55
C ARG A 204 -50.19 -51.82 -8.60
N ALA A 205 -50.01 -52.46 -7.44
CA ALA A 205 -49.02 -52.04 -6.46
C ALA A 205 -47.59 -52.02 -7.04
N MET A 206 -47.23 -53.00 -7.89
CA MET A 206 -45.94 -52.97 -8.60
C MET A 206 -45.79 -51.79 -9.59
N MET A 207 -46.88 -51.41 -10.26
CA MET A 207 -46.86 -50.26 -11.17
C MET A 207 -46.78 -48.95 -10.39
N ASP A 208 -47.45 -48.86 -9.24
CA ASP A 208 -47.38 -47.68 -8.37
C ASP A 208 -45.98 -47.53 -7.75
N ARG A 209 -45.36 -48.62 -7.28
CA ARG A 209 -43.95 -48.64 -6.87
C ARG A 209 -43.02 -48.13 -7.97
N ARG A 210 -43.22 -48.60 -9.20
CA ARG A 210 -42.39 -48.17 -10.33
C ARG A 210 -42.59 -46.70 -10.70
N ARG A 211 -43.82 -46.19 -10.62
CA ARG A 211 -44.07 -44.75 -10.80
C ARG A 211 -43.33 -43.92 -9.78
N GLU A 212 -43.21 -44.41 -8.54
CA GLU A 212 -42.43 -43.73 -7.53
C GLU A 212 -40.94 -43.70 -7.89
N HIS A 213 -40.35 -44.83 -8.33
CA HIS A 213 -38.96 -44.85 -8.80
C HIS A 213 -38.71 -43.97 -10.02
N ILE A 214 -39.68 -43.85 -10.93
CA ILE A 214 -39.59 -42.92 -12.07
C ILE A 214 -39.58 -41.49 -11.55
N ARG A 215 -40.50 -41.12 -10.64
CA ARG A 215 -40.52 -39.78 -10.04
C ARG A 215 -39.21 -39.47 -9.30
N GLU A 216 -38.70 -40.42 -8.50
CA GLU A 216 -37.40 -40.28 -7.82
C GLU A 216 -36.26 -40.04 -8.83
N ALA A 217 -36.29 -40.71 -9.98
CA ALA A 217 -35.31 -40.51 -11.05
C ALA A 217 -35.49 -39.17 -11.80
N GLU A 218 -36.72 -38.71 -12.02
CA GLU A 218 -37.04 -37.38 -12.58
C GLU A 218 -36.53 -36.27 -11.63
N ASP A 219 -36.84 -36.36 -10.33
CA ASP A 219 -36.39 -35.41 -9.31
C ASP A 219 -34.85 -35.40 -9.20
N GLU A 220 -34.21 -36.57 -9.28
CA GLU A 220 -32.75 -36.69 -9.25
C GLU A 220 -32.09 -36.17 -10.53
N LEU A 221 -32.67 -36.39 -11.71
CA LEU A 221 -32.18 -35.81 -12.97
C LEU A 221 -32.22 -34.27 -12.89
N ALA A 222 -33.33 -33.69 -12.43
CA ALA A 222 -33.46 -32.24 -12.26
C ALA A 222 -32.40 -31.70 -11.29
N ARG A 223 -32.19 -32.37 -10.15
CA ARG A 223 -31.13 -32.00 -9.19
C ARG A 223 -29.73 -32.06 -9.81
N LEU A 224 -29.45 -33.10 -10.60
CA LEU A 224 -28.16 -33.30 -11.25
C LEU A 224 -27.93 -32.30 -12.40
N GLN A 225 -28.98 -31.87 -13.10
CA GLN A 225 -28.95 -30.78 -14.08
C GLN A 225 -28.59 -29.45 -13.40
N ASP A 226 -29.29 -29.08 -12.33
CA ASP A 226 -28.99 -27.86 -11.56
C ASP A 226 -27.54 -27.86 -11.05
N LEU A 227 -27.07 -29.02 -10.56
CA LEU A 227 -25.70 -29.19 -10.10
C LEU A 227 -24.70 -29.06 -11.27
N LEU A 228 -25.00 -29.66 -12.43
CA LEU A 228 -24.14 -29.59 -13.60
C LEU A 228 -24.06 -28.16 -14.16
N ASP A 229 -25.18 -27.44 -14.23
CA ASP A 229 -25.20 -26.04 -14.67
C ASP A 229 -24.32 -25.16 -13.78
N SER A 230 -24.38 -25.39 -12.45
CA SER A 230 -23.48 -24.74 -11.50
C SER A 230 -22.01 -25.11 -11.75
N ILE A 231 -21.71 -26.39 -12.01
CA ILE A 231 -20.35 -26.86 -12.33
C ILE A 231 -19.84 -26.24 -13.64
N VAL A 232 -20.69 -26.11 -14.67
CA VAL A 232 -20.35 -25.48 -15.95
C VAL A 232 -20.05 -23.99 -15.76
N GLU A 233 -20.90 -23.25 -15.05
CA GLU A 233 -20.66 -21.82 -14.76
C GLU A 233 -19.33 -21.60 -14.03
N ARG A 234 -19.04 -22.46 -13.05
CA ARG A 234 -17.79 -22.48 -12.28
C ARG A 234 -16.57 -22.81 -13.15
N ASN A 235 -16.70 -23.79 -14.04
CA ASN A 235 -15.66 -24.18 -14.98
C ASN A 235 -15.33 -23.06 -15.98
N ASP A 236 -16.35 -22.38 -16.48
CA ASP A 236 -16.22 -21.25 -17.42
C ASP A 236 -15.60 -20.03 -16.75
N ALA A 237 -15.96 -19.76 -15.49
CA ALA A 237 -15.34 -18.71 -14.68
C ALA A 237 -13.85 -18.97 -14.42
N ALA A 238 -13.46 -20.24 -14.27
CA ALA A 238 -12.07 -20.68 -14.20
C ALA A 238 -11.38 -20.75 -15.59
N GLY A 239 -12.03 -20.26 -16.65
CA GLY A 239 -11.50 -20.12 -18.01
C GLY A 239 -11.71 -21.32 -18.94
N ALA A 240 -12.29 -22.42 -18.45
CA ALA A 240 -12.52 -23.67 -19.18
C ALA A 240 -11.31 -24.14 -20.06
N PRO A 241 -10.09 -24.26 -19.51
CA PRO A 241 -8.94 -24.75 -20.26
C PRO A 241 -9.15 -26.19 -20.78
N ASP A 242 -8.38 -26.60 -21.80
CA ASP A 242 -8.44 -27.98 -22.34
C ASP A 242 -7.62 -28.96 -21.48
N ASP A 243 -8.21 -29.40 -20.38
CA ASP A 243 -7.63 -30.27 -19.35
C ASP A 243 -8.69 -31.16 -18.67
N ASP A 244 -8.28 -31.94 -17.66
CA ASP A 244 -9.06 -33.07 -17.13
C ASP A 244 -10.45 -32.69 -16.58
N ALA A 245 -10.60 -31.55 -15.86
CA ALA A 245 -11.92 -31.16 -15.36
C ALA A 245 -12.87 -30.73 -16.47
N THR A 246 -12.40 -30.04 -17.51
CA THR A 246 -13.22 -29.68 -18.68
C THR A 246 -13.65 -30.94 -19.44
N ALA A 247 -12.74 -31.91 -19.58
CA ALA A 247 -13.09 -33.21 -20.18
C ALA A 247 -14.19 -33.93 -19.37
N LYS A 248 -14.12 -33.91 -18.04
CA LYS A 248 -15.16 -34.49 -17.15
C LYS A 248 -16.48 -33.73 -17.19
N VAL A 249 -16.46 -32.40 -17.26
CA VAL A 249 -17.67 -31.57 -17.44
C VAL A 249 -18.35 -31.92 -18.76
N VAL A 250 -17.59 -32.03 -19.86
CA VAL A 250 -18.10 -32.46 -21.17
C VAL A 250 -18.65 -33.89 -21.12
N GLU A 251 -18.00 -34.80 -20.39
CA GLU A 251 -18.53 -36.15 -20.16
C GLU A 251 -19.88 -36.10 -19.41
N ALA A 252 -19.98 -35.30 -18.36
CA ALA A 252 -21.22 -35.11 -17.59
C ALA A 252 -22.36 -34.54 -18.45
N ILE A 253 -22.09 -33.50 -19.26
CA ILE A 253 -23.08 -32.94 -20.23
C ILE A 253 -23.59 -34.02 -21.18
N ASN A 254 -22.69 -34.81 -21.75
CA ASN A 254 -23.07 -35.90 -22.67
C ASN A 254 -23.89 -36.99 -21.96
N ARG A 255 -23.66 -37.23 -20.65
CA ARG A 255 -24.42 -38.19 -19.85
C ARG A 255 -25.80 -37.66 -19.48
N VAL A 256 -25.93 -36.38 -19.13
CA VAL A 256 -27.23 -35.72 -18.92
C VAL A 256 -28.08 -35.82 -20.18
N GLY A 257 -27.52 -35.48 -21.36
CA GLY A 257 -28.25 -35.57 -22.63
C GLY A 257 -28.72 -37.00 -22.97
N LYS A 258 -28.00 -38.04 -22.52
CA LYS A 258 -28.47 -39.44 -22.64
C LYS A 258 -29.61 -39.75 -21.68
N ALA A 259 -29.57 -39.27 -20.45
CA ALA A 259 -30.64 -39.46 -19.48
C ALA A 259 -31.94 -38.75 -19.94
N GLU A 260 -31.84 -37.52 -20.46
CA GLU A 260 -32.96 -36.78 -21.07
C GLU A 260 -33.53 -37.51 -22.29
N GLN A 261 -32.67 -38.11 -23.13
CA GLN A 261 -33.13 -38.93 -24.24
C GLN A 261 -33.91 -40.16 -23.74
N SER A 262 -33.40 -40.86 -22.72
CA SER A 262 -34.10 -41.99 -22.11
C SER A 262 -35.44 -41.59 -21.47
N GLU A 263 -35.51 -40.41 -20.84
CA GLU A 263 -36.76 -39.84 -20.31
C GLU A 263 -37.79 -39.59 -21.42
N ALA A 264 -37.36 -38.97 -22.52
CA ALA A 264 -38.21 -38.74 -23.69
C ALA A 264 -38.71 -40.06 -24.30
N GLU A 265 -37.83 -41.07 -24.43
CA GLU A 265 -38.19 -42.40 -24.92
C GLU A 265 -39.17 -43.10 -23.98
N MET A 266 -39.02 -42.96 -22.66
CA MET A 266 -39.98 -43.46 -21.66
C MET A 266 -41.37 -42.82 -21.82
N HIS A 267 -41.44 -41.52 -22.07
CA HIS A 267 -42.71 -40.82 -22.28
C HIS A 267 -43.36 -41.15 -23.63
N GLU A 268 -42.56 -41.34 -24.69
CA GLU A 268 -43.06 -41.72 -26.02
C GLU A 268 -43.51 -43.18 -26.06
N HIS A 269 -42.75 -44.05 -25.41
CA HIS A 269 -42.95 -45.49 -25.36
C HIS A 269 -43.08 -45.88 -23.89
N ALA A 270 -44.28 -45.73 -23.32
CA ALA A 270 -44.62 -46.05 -21.93
C ALA A 270 -44.52 -47.56 -21.61
N THR A 271 -43.34 -48.13 -21.83
CA THR A 271 -42.98 -49.53 -21.65
C THR A 271 -42.14 -49.70 -20.38
N PRO A 272 -42.20 -50.89 -19.76
CA PRO A 272 -41.31 -51.24 -18.66
C PRO A 272 -39.83 -51.34 -19.07
N GLU A 273 -39.47 -51.38 -20.33
CA GLU A 273 -38.05 -51.39 -20.71
C GLU A 273 -37.51 -49.96 -20.70
N ALA A 274 -38.23 -49.02 -21.34
CA ALA A 274 -37.81 -47.62 -21.44
C ALA A 274 -37.71 -46.93 -20.06
N ALA A 275 -38.61 -47.24 -19.13
CA ALA A 275 -38.51 -46.70 -17.78
C ALA A 275 -37.34 -47.29 -16.96
N ASP A 276 -36.87 -48.51 -17.25
CA ASP A 276 -35.70 -49.08 -16.55
C ASP A 276 -34.42 -48.46 -17.14
N ASP A 277 -34.37 -48.30 -18.47
CA ASP A 277 -33.28 -47.60 -19.17
C ASP A 277 -33.12 -46.15 -18.68
N PHE A 278 -34.22 -45.43 -18.41
CA PHE A 278 -34.19 -44.09 -17.80
C PHE A 278 -33.63 -44.11 -16.38
N ILE A 279 -34.17 -44.96 -15.50
CA ILE A 279 -33.72 -45.06 -14.10
C ILE A 279 -32.22 -45.41 -14.03
N ASP A 280 -31.76 -46.33 -14.87
CA ASP A 280 -30.35 -46.73 -14.89
C ASP A 280 -29.46 -45.62 -15.48
N ALA A 281 -29.92 -44.88 -16.50
CA ALA A 281 -29.20 -43.72 -17.03
C ALA A 281 -29.00 -42.62 -15.97
N VAL A 282 -30.02 -42.34 -15.14
CA VAL A 282 -29.91 -41.37 -14.03
C VAL A 282 -28.96 -41.87 -12.93
N LYS A 283 -29.01 -43.17 -12.57
CA LYS A 283 -28.08 -43.75 -11.59
C LYS A 283 -26.62 -43.70 -12.04
N GLU A 284 -26.37 -43.93 -13.33
CA GLU A 284 -25.02 -43.82 -13.90
C GLU A 284 -24.53 -42.37 -13.99
N LEU A 285 -25.45 -41.39 -14.03
CA LEU A 285 -25.13 -39.97 -14.15
C LEU A 285 -24.56 -39.37 -12.86
N SER A 286 -25.12 -39.70 -11.69
CA SER A 286 -24.72 -39.12 -10.39
C SER A 286 -23.20 -39.15 -10.15
N PRO A 287 -22.50 -40.30 -10.23
CA PRO A 287 -21.06 -40.34 -9.97
C PRO A 287 -20.23 -39.55 -11.01
N VAL A 288 -20.75 -39.36 -12.23
CA VAL A 288 -20.07 -38.59 -13.29
C VAL A 288 -20.16 -37.10 -12.97
N VAL A 289 -21.34 -36.60 -12.58
CA VAL A 289 -21.54 -35.19 -12.18
C VAL A 289 -20.74 -34.87 -10.92
N GLU A 290 -20.75 -35.76 -9.92
CA GLU A 290 -19.93 -35.61 -8.69
C GLU A 290 -18.42 -35.58 -8.99
N SER A 291 -17.97 -36.45 -9.91
CA SER A 291 -16.57 -36.45 -10.35
C SER A 291 -16.20 -35.18 -11.13
N ALA A 292 -17.11 -34.63 -11.94
CA ALA A 292 -16.91 -33.36 -12.63
C ALA A 292 -16.83 -32.20 -11.62
N GLY A 293 -17.74 -32.16 -10.64
CA GLY A 293 -17.73 -31.16 -9.57
C GLY A 293 -16.44 -31.19 -8.76
N SER A 294 -15.97 -32.36 -8.35
CA SER A 294 -14.71 -32.51 -7.62
C SER A 294 -13.50 -32.01 -8.43
N ALA A 295 -13.47 -32.29 -9.74
CA ALA A 295 -12.38 -31.84 -10.60
C ALA A 295 -12.41 -30.31 -10.81
N VAL A 296 -13.60 -29.71 -10.90
CA VAL A 296 -13.76 -28.24 -10.96
C VAL A 296 -13.38 -27.59 -9.62
N ASP A 297 -13.73 -28.19 -8.48
CA ASP A 297 -13.31 -27.72 -7.14
C ASP A 297 -11.78 -27.65 -7.02
N GLU A 298 -11.07 -28.70 -7.44
CA GLU A 298 -9.60 -28.75 -7.43
C GLU A 298 -9.00 -27.66 -8.34
N ARG A 299 -9.59 -27.45 -9.52
CA ARG A 299 -9.16 -26.39 -10.43
C ARG A 299 -9.38 -25.01 -9.86
N GLU A 300 -10.58 -24.73 -9.35
CA GLU A 300 -10.89 -23.43 -8.76
C GLU A 300 -9.93 -23.10 -7.63
N GLN A 301 -9.59 -24.10 -6.78
CA GLN A 301 -8.62 -23.88 -5.73
C GLN A 301 -7.26 -23.46 -6.30
N LYS A 302 -6.79 -24.13 -7.36
CA LYS A 302 -5.55 -23.74 -8.04
C LYS A 302 -5.63 -22.33 -8.64
N VAL A 303 -6.74 -21.99 -9.29
CA VAL A 303 -6.94 -20.64 -9.87
C VAL A 303 -6.95 -19.58 -8.78
N ARG A 304 -7.57 -19.84 -7.62
CA ARG A 304 -7.53 -18.94 -6.46
C ARG A 304 -6.10 -18.77 -5.94
N ASP A 305 -5.36 -19.85 -5.79
CA ASP A 305 -3.97 -19.81 -5.31
C ASP A 305 -3.07 -19.04 -6.29
N ASP A 306 -3.23 -19.25 -7.60
CA ASP A 306 -2.50 -18.53 -8.64
C ASP A 306 -2.88 -17.03 -8.68
N THR A 307 -4.18 -16.71 -8.53
CA THR A 307 -4.69 -15.32 -8.49
C THR A 307 -4.21 -14.58 -7.24
N GLU A 308 -4.19 -15.24 -6.08
CA GLU A 308 -3.61 -14.71 -4.85
C GLU A 308 -2.12 -14.41 -5.02
N ALA A 309 -1.35 -15.34 -5.59
CA ALA A 309 0.08 -15.15 -5.80
C ALA A 309 0.37 -13.96 -6.73
N ARG A 310 -0.45 -13.77 -7.77
CA ARG A 310 -0.40 -12.61 -8.67
C ARG A 310 -0.73 -11.32 -7.94
N MET A 311 -1.83 -11.28 -7.18
CA MET A 311 -2.23 -10.12 -6.38
C MET A 311 -1.13 -9.72 -5.39
N GLN A 312 -0.59 -10.68 -4.63
CA GLN A 312 0.50 -10.43 -3.66
C GLN A 312 1.76 -9.88 -4.34
N LYS A 313 2.09 -10.39 -5.55
CA LYS A 313 3.20 -9.87 -6.33
C LYS A 313 2.95 -8.40 -6.76
N ALA A 314 1.77 -8.09 -7.28
CA ALA A 314 1.41 -6.75 -7.71
C ALA A 314 1.35 -5.76 -6.53
N LEU A 315 0.79 -6.16 -5.38
CA LEU A 315 0.77 -5.35 -4.16
C LEU A 315 2.18 -5.05 -3.63
N LYS A 316 3.08 -6.03 -3.68
CA LYS A 316 4.47 -5.81 -3.30
C LYS A 316 5.18 -4.84 -4.25
N GLU A 317 4.94 -4.96 -5.56
CA GLU A 317 5.46 -4.03 -6.56
C GLU A 317 4.90 -2.61 -6.34
N LEU A 318 3.61 -2.49 -5.99
CA LEU A 318 2.97 -1.22 -5.63
C LEU A 318 3.60 -0.60 -4.37
N GLU A 319 3.81 -1.37 -3.31
CA GLU A 319 4.46 -0.91 -2.07
C GLU A 319 5.92 -0.43 -2.33
N GLU A 320 6.64 -1.08 -3.24
CA GLU A 320 7.98 -0.65 -3.65
C GLU A 320 7.93 0.67 -4.43
N LEU A 321 6.95 0.87 -5.33
CA LEU A 321 6.75 2.11 -6.08
C LEU A 321 6.25 3.25 -5.18
N ASP A 322 5.39 2.97 -4.20
CA ASP A 322 4.90 3.95 -3.23
C ASP A 322 6.05 4.51 -2.37
N LYS A 323 6.95 3.63 -1.89
CA LYS A 323 8.19 4.07 -1.21
C LYS A 323 9.10 4.92 -2.10
N GLN A 324 9.15 4.63 -3.40
CA GLN A 324 9.88 5.48 -4.36
C GLN A 324 9.19 6.83 -4.52
N ALA A 325 7.86 6.87 -4.50
CA ALA A 325 7.07 8.11 -4.50
C ALA A 325 7.40 8.97 -3.28
N GLU A 326 7.35 8.39 -2.08
CA GLU A 326 7.63 9.08 -0.82
C GLU A 326 9.06 9.61 -0.74
N ALA A 327 10.04 8.89 -1.30
CA ALA A 327 11.42 9.32 -1.35
C ALA A 327 11.67 10.48 -2.34
N THR A 328 10.69 10.80 -3.19
CA THR A 328 10.84 11.74 -4.29
C THR A 328 10.02 13.01 -4.00
N GLU A 329 10.66 14.03 -3.44
CA GLU A 329 10.00 15.27 -2.96
C GLU A 329 9.25 16.08 -4.05
N ASP A 330 9.59 15.91 -5.33
CA ASP A 330 8.92 16.62 -6.46
C ASP A 330 8.33 15.64 -7.48
N LEU A 331 7.52 14.67 -7.07
CA LEU A 331 6.80 13.82 -8.01
C LEU A 331 5.89 14.68 -8.90
N GLU A 332 5.91 14.48 -10.22
CA GLU A 332 4.93 15.13 -11.09
C GLU A 332 3.49 14.74 -10.68
N GLU A 333 2.55 15.70 -10.71
CA GLU A 333 1.13 15.50 -10.35
C GLU A 333 0.51 14.29 -11.08
N HIS A 334 0.95 14.05 -12.33
CA HIS A 334 0.47 12.92 -13.13
C HIS A 334 0.88 11.54 -12.55
N VAL A 335 2.06 11.41 -11.93
CA VAL A 335 2.51 10.14 -11.32
C VAL A 335 1.71 9.90 -10.04
N SER A 336 1.42 10.96 -9.28
CA SER A 336 0.59 10.87 -8.07
C SER A 336 -0.85 10.44 -8.39
N ASP A 337 -1.44 10.93 -9.49
CA ASP A 337 -2.75 10.47 -9.95
C ASP A 337 -2.76 8.97 -10.32
N ILE A 338 -1.71 8.50 -11.01
CA ILE A 338 -1.59 7.08 -11.40
C ILE A 338 -1.35 6.18 -10.17
N LEU A 339 -0.64 6.68 -9.15
CA LEU A 339 -0.48 5.98 -7.88
C LEU A 339 -1.83 5.77 -7.19
N ASN A 340 -2.65 6.82 -7.11
CA ASN A 340 -4.01 6.71 -6.56
C ASN A 340 -4.88 5.70 -7.36
N ASP A 341 -4.79 5.69 -8.69
CA ASP A 341 -5.49 4.71 -9.53
C ASP A 341 -5.04 3.26 -9.21
N ALA A 342 -3.75 3.05 -8.94
CA ALA A 342 -3.21 1.74 -8.57
C ALA A 342 -3.65 1.29 -7.16
N ASP A 343 -3.73 2.23 -6.21
CA ASP A 343 -4.29 1.98 -4.88
C ASP A 343 -5.79 1.63 -4.92
N GLU A 344 -6.57 2.36 -5.73
CA GLU A 344 -7.99 2.04 -5.93
C GLU A 344 -8.17 0.65 -6.57
N ALA A 345 -7.31 0.27 -7.52
CA ALA A 345 -7.31 -1.07 -8.11
C ALA A 345 -6.92 -2.15 -7.09
N ALA A 346 -5.97 -1.86 -6.20
CA ALA A 346 -5.58 -2.75 -5.11
C ALA A 346 -6.75 -3.00 -4.14
N GLU A 347 -7.43 -1.93 -3.71
CA GLU A 347 -8.61 -2.01 -2.85
C GLU A 347 -9.75 -2.81 -3.53
N ALA A 348 -9.97 -2.60 -4.83
CA ALA A 348 -10.95 -3.34 -5.61
C ALA A 348 -10.62 -4.85 -5.67
N ALA A 349 -9.36 -5.20 -5.88
CA ALA A 349 -8.89 -6.59 -5.90
C ALA A 349 -9.07 -7.28 -4.53
N GLU A 350 -8.73 -6.61 -3.43
CA GLU A 350 -8.95 -7.12 -2.07
C GLU A 350 -10.43 -7.30 -1.74
N ASN A 351 -11.28 -6.35 -2.13
CA ASN A 351 -12.72 -6.45 -1.96
C ASN A 351 -13.30 -7.63 -2.74
N CYS A 352 -12.84 -7.86 -3.97
CA CYS A 352 -13.27 -9.01 -4.78
C CYS A 352 -12.76 -10.34 -4.22
N LYS A 353 -11.54 -10.38 -3.64
CA LYS A 353 -11.05 -11.53 -2.90
C LYS A 353 -11.96 -11.85 -1.71
N ALA A 354 -12.25 -10.87 -0.86
CA ALA A 354 -13.12 -11.05 0.30
C ALA A 354 -14.52 -11.54 -0.11
N ALA A 355 -15.08 -10.99 -1.19
CA ALA A 355 -16.35 -11.44 -1.75
C ALA A 355 -16.30 -12.90 -2.24
N THR A 356 -15.21 -13.30 -2.89
CA THR A 356 -14.96 -14.68 -3.36
C THR A 356 -14.78 -15.65 -2.19
N GLU A 357 -14.09 -15.25 -1.13
CA GLU A 357 -13.91 -16.06 0.07
C GLU A 357 -15.23 -16.26 0.84
N ALA A 358 -16.09 -15.24 0.88
CA ALA A 358 -17.41 -15.32 1.49
C ALA A 358 -18.36 -16.28 0.75
N ASP A 359 -18.09 -16.58 -0.52
CA ASP A 359 -18.93 -17.43 -1.37
C ASP A 359 -18.10 -18.15 -2.43
N ARG A 360 -17.38 -19.18 -1.97
CA ARG A 360 -16.48 -19.99 -2.80
C ARG A 360 -17.20 -20.79 -3.88
N GLY A 361 -18.53 -20.91 -3.86
CA GLY A 361 -19.28 -21.61 -4.91
C GLY A 361 -19.58 -20.75 -6.13
N SER A 362 -19.38 -19.43 -6.04
CA SER A 362 -19.76 -18.50 -7.10
C SER A 362 -18.64 -18.32 -8.13
N GLY A 363 -18.80 -18.94 -9.31
CA GLY A 363 -17.92 -18.72 -10.46
C GLY A 363 -17.83 -17.23 -10.83
N LYS A 364 -18.95 -16.49 -10.82
CA LYS A 364 -18.97 -15.06 -11.09
C LYS A 364 -18.06 -14.24 -10.15
N LYS A 365 -18.04 -14.55 -8.85
CA LYS A 365 -17.19 -13.83 -7.89
C LYS A 365 -15.71 -14.14 -8.11
N LEU A 366 -15.37 -15.41 -8.36
CA LEU A 366 -14.01 -15.81 -8.73
C LEU A 366 -13.53 -15.05 -9.98
N LYS A 367 -14.37 -14.98 -11.02
CA LYS A 367 -14.05 -14.23 -12.23
C LYS A 367 -13.82 -12.74 -11.96
N ASN A 368 -14.70 -12.10 -11.18
CA ASN A 368 -14.52 -10.69 -10.81
C ASN A 368 -13.20 -10.45 -10.06
N TRP A 369 -12.78 -11.39 -9.22
CA TRP A 369 -11.49 -11.30 -8.53
C TRP A 369 -10.31 -11.43 -9.51
N ILE A 370 -10.35 -12.37 -10.45
CA ILE A 370 -9.35 -12.49 -11.53
C ILE A 370 -9.26 -11.19 -12.33
N ASP A 371 -10.40 -10.68 -12.81
CA ASP A 371 -10.47 -9.44 -13.60
C ASP A 371 -9.92 -8.24 -12.80
N SER A 372 -10.21 -8.14 -11.50
CA SER A 372 -9.69 -7.05 -10.64
C SER A 372 -8.18 -7.15 -10.38
N VAL A 373 -7.63 -8.38 -10.34
CA VAL A 373 -6.17 -8.58 -10.24
C VAL A 373 -5.48 -8.25 -11.55
N ASP A 374 -6.11 -8.54 -12.70
CA ASP A 374 -5.62 -8.11 -14.02
C ASP A 374 -5.60 -6.56 -14.10
N ASP A 375 -6.66 -5.89 -13.65
CA ASP A 375 -6.73 -4.42 -13.57
C ASP A 375 -5.64 -3.83 -12.65
N LEU A 376 -5.40 -4.45 -11.49
CA LEU A 376 -4.30 -4.08 -10.58
C LEU A 376 -2.93 -4.24 -11.24
N GLU A 377 -2.66 -5.37 -11.89
CA GLU A 377 -1.41 -5.59 -12.60
C GLU A 377 -1.20 -4.55 -13.72
N GLU A 378 -2.25 -4.18 -14.45
CA GLU A 378 -2.19 -3.13 -15.46
C GLU A 378 -1.93 -1.75 -14.84
N ALA A 379 -2.59 -1.41 -13.72
CA ALA A 379 -2.38 -0.15 -13.02
C ALA A 379 -0.94 -0.04 -12.48
N VAL A 380 -0.41 -1.09 -11.85
CA VAL A 380 0.98 -1.15 -11.38
C VAL A 380 1.97 -1.04 -12.55
N ALA A 381 1.68 -1.67 -13.69
CA ALA A 381 2.52 -1.55 -14.88
C ALA A 381 2.54 -0.11 -15.44
N ARG A 382 1.39 0.58 -15.45
CA ARG A 382 1.29 2.00 -15.84
C ARG A 382 2.05 2.90 -14.86
N LEU A 383 1.91 2.66 -13.56
CA LEU A 383 2.65 3.39 -12.52
C LEU A 383 4.16 3.23 -12.71
N ARG A 384 4.65 2.00 -12.90
CA ARG A 384 6.06 1.75 -13.22
C ARG A 384 6.54 2.48 -14.48
N ALA A 385 5.69 2.58 -15.51
CA ALA A 385 6.03 3.34 -16.71
C ALA A 385 6.12 4.84 -16.42
N ALA A 386 5.17 5.39 -15.67
CA ALA A 386 5.14 6.79 -15.27
C ALA A 386 6.37 7.17 -14.43
N PHE A 387 6.75 6.34 -13.45
CA PHE A 387 7.98 6.52 -12.69
C PHE A 387 9.22 6.55 -13.58
N ARG A 388 9.31 5.64 -14.56
CA ARG A 388 10.44 5.63 -15.51
C ARG A 388 10.48 6.89 -16.37
N ASP A 389 9.34 7.43 -16.76
CA ASP A 389 9.27 8.64 -17.59
C ASP A 389 9.59 9.91 -16.79
N ASP A 390 9.07 10.04 -15.56
CA ASP A 390 9.43 11.11 -14.63
C ASP A 390 10.93 11.08 -14.31
N PHE A 391 11.48 9.90 -14.05
CA PHE A 391 12.90 9.71 -13.81
C PHE A 391 13.74 10.13 -15.03
N ALA A 392 13.31 9.80 -16.25
CA ALA A 392 13.99 10.22 -17.47
C ALA A 392 13.92 11.74 -17.69
N ASN A 393 12.79 12.38 -17.37
CA ASN A 393 12.66 13.84 -17.46
C ASN A 393 13.59 14.56 -16.47
N ARG A 394 13.71 14.04 -15.25
CA ARG A 394 14.63 14.53 -14.22
C ARG A 394 16.09 14.36 -14.63
N MET A 395 16.42 13.21 -15.21
CA MET A 395 17.76 12.94 -15.75
C MET A 395 18.21 13.98 -16.77
N GLY A 396 17.32 14.47 -17.63
CA GLY A 396 17.66 15.57 -18.56
C GLY A 396 18.12 16.84 -17.83
N LYS A 397 17.51 17.18 -16.68
CA LYS A 397 17.93 18.33 -15.86
C LYS A 397 19.30 18.08 -15.20
N ASP A 398 19.56 16.85 -14.75
CA ASP A 398 20.84 16.50 -14.14
C ASP A 398 21.98 16.40 -15.18
N GLU A 399 21.69 16.05 -16.44
CA GLU A 399 22.63 16.17 -17.56
C GLU A 399 22.99 17.64 -17.82
N ASP A 400 22.01 18.53 -17.91
CA ASP A 400 22.24 19.98 -18.05
C ASP A 400 23.08 20.53 -16.88
N ALA A 401 22.75 20.12 -15.65
CA ALA A 401 23.49 20.48 -14.45
C ALA A 401 24.94 19.94 -14.44
N PHE A 402 25.17 18.79 -15.05
CA PHE A 402 26.51 18.23 -15.21
C PHE A 402 27.33 18.98 -16.27
N ASP A 403 26.71 19.38 -17.38
CA ASP A 403 27.34 20.24 -18.38
C ASP A 403 27.74 21.58 -17.77
N GLU A 404 26.88 22.17 -16.92
CA GLU A 404 27.22 23.36 -16.13
C GLU A 404 28.41 23.10 -15.19
N CYS A 405 28.46 21.93 -14.53
CA CYS A 405 29.61 21.53 -13.73
C CYS A 405 30.90 21.49 -14.55
N LEU A 406 30.86 20.96 -15.77
CA LEU A 406 32.04 20.90 -16.64
C LEU A 406 32.50 22.30 -17.08
N GLU A 407 31.57 23.22 -17.34
CA GLU A 407 31.88 24.62 -17.63
C GLU A 407 32.52 25.32 -16.42
N GLN A 408 31.92 25.18 -15.23
CA GLN A 408 32.47 25.73 -13.99
C GLN A 408 33.84 25.12 -13.64
N LEU A 409 34.03 23.81 -13.87
CA LEU A 409 35.31 23.14 -13.67
C LEU A 409 36.40 23.71 -14.59
N ALA A 410 36.07 24.02 -15.85
CA ALA A 410 37.00 24.66 -16.77
C ALA A 410 37.45 26.03 -16.25
N ASP A 411 36.55 26.80 -15.63
CA ASP A 411 36.90 28.06 -14.96
C ASP A 411 37.80 27.84 -13.74
N VAL A 412 37.42 26.93 -12.83
CA VAL A 412 38.21 26.55 -11.65
C VAL A 412 39.64 26.14 -12.04
N GLN A 413 39.80 25.29 -13.05
CA GLN A 413 41.11 24.87 -13.57
C GLN A 413 41.88 26.03 -14.21
N ARG A 414 41.20 26.91 -14.95
CA ARG A 414 41.81 28.11 -15.54
C ARG A 414 42.36 29.03 -14.45
N ARG A 415 41.56 29.31 -13.42
CA ARG A 415 41.94 30.14 -12.26
C ARG A 415 43.12 29.56 -11.50
N ASP A 416 43.10 28.26 -11.20
CA ASP A 416 44.24 27.60 -10.53
C ASP A 416 45.53 27.68 -11.38
N LYS A 417 45.41 27.43 -12.69
CA LYS A 417 46.54 27.51 -13.62
C LYS A 417 47.12 28.91 -13.73
N ILE A 418 46.29 29.96 -13.73
CA ILE A 418 46.75 31.36 -13.76
C ILE A 418 47.59 31.68 -12.53
N ALA A 419 47.21 31.19 -11.35
CA ALA A 419 47.98 31.34 -10.12
C ALA A 419 49.27 30.49 -10.11
N GLY A 420 49.48 29.63 -11.12
CA GLY A 420 50.62 28.74 -11.22
C GLY A 420 50.45 27.42 -10.46
N SER A 421 49.21 27.06 -10.10
CA SER A 421 48.88 25.86 -9.32
C SER A 421 49.73 25.71 -8.05
N PRO A 422 49.73 26.73 -7.16
CA PRO A 422 50.45 26.66 -5.89
C PRO A 422 49.93 25.51 -5.03
N ASP A 423 50.83 24.92 -4.22
CA ASP A 423 50.47 23.91 -3.21
C ASP A 423 49.94 24.62 -1.96
N ASP A 424 48.70 25.11 -2.06
CA ASP A 424 47.98 25.83 -1.00
C ASP A 424 46.64 25.19 -0.64
N ASP A 425 45.93 25.79 0.31
CA ASP A 425 44.66 25.26 0.81
C ASP A 425 43.57 25.14 -0.26
N ALA A 426 43.68 25.87 -1.39
CA ALA A 426 42.74 25.79 -2.50
C ALA A 426 43.02 24.61 -3.44
N ARG A 427 44.25 24.09 -3.46
CA ARG A 427 44.65 23.00 -4.36
C ARG A 427 43.85 21.73 -4.14
N LYS A 428 43.65 21.33 -2.89
CA LYS A 428 42.93 20.10 -2.54
C LYS A 428 41.45 20.15 -3.01
N PRO A 429 40.65 21.19 -2.70
CA PRO A 429 39.30 21.33 -3.24
C PRO A 429 39.24 21.29 -4.78
N VAL A 430 40.20 21.92 -5.47
CA VAL A 430 40.29 21.87 -6.94
C VAL A 430 40.52 20.44 -7.44
N ASP A 431 41.49 19.72 -6.87
CA ASP A 431 41.76 18.33 -7.26
C ASP A 431 40.56 17.40 -6.95
N GLU A 432 39.85 17.63 -5.84
CA GLU A 432 38.61 16.92 -5.51
C GLU A 432 37.48 17.19 -6.52
N ALA A 433 37.28 18.44 -6.95
CA ALA A 433 36.30 18.79 -7.98
C ALA A 433 36.61 18.15 -9.34
N ILE A 434 37.89 18.12 -9.73
CA ILE A 434 38.35 17.43 -10.95
C ILE A 434 38.04 15.93 -10.85
N ALA A 435 38.38 15.31 -9.72
CA ALA A 435 38.14 13.88 -9.51
C ALA A 435 36.64 13.54 -9.52
N ALA A 436 35.81 14.36 -8.89
CA ALA A 436 34.35 14.18 -8.87
C ALA A 436 33.76 14.27 -10.28
N CYS A 437 34.04 15.33 -11.04
CA CYS A 437 33.53 15.46 -12.42
C CYS A 437 34.03 14.35 -13.34
N ALA A 438 35.29 13.91 -13.20
CA ALA A 438 35.81 12.78 -13.96
C ALA A 438 35.17 11.44 -13.57
N SER A 439 34.73 11.29 -12.33
CA SER A 439 33.96 10.14 -11.87
C SER A 439 32.55 10.18 -12.45
N THR A 440 31.88 11.33 -12.38
CA THR A 440 30.52 11.54 -12.91
C THR A 440 30.47 11.36 -14.43
N ALA A 441 31.48 11.83 -15.18
CA ALA A 441 31.59 11.58 -16.62
C ALA A 441 31.68 10.08 -16.96
N LYS A 442 32.32 9.27 -16.12
CA LYS A 442 32.34 7.81 -16.30
C LYS A 442 30.98 7.19 -16.03
N LEU A 443 30.26 7.68 -15.02
CA LEU A 443 28.90 7.24 -14.72
C LEU A 443 27.95 7.59 -15.87
N HIS A 444 28.10 8.78 -16.47
CA HIS A 444 27.37 9.19 -17.68
C HIS A 444 27.65 8.25 -18.86
N THR A 445 28.93 7.93 -19.11
CA THR A 445 29.30 6.98 -20.18
C THR A 445 28.77 5.56 -19.91
N GLN A 446 28.70 5.14 -18.63
CA GLN A 446 28.15 3.85 -18.25
C GLN A 446 26.65 3.81 -18.50
N LEU A 447 25.94 4.88 -18.14
CA LEU A 447 24.52 5.05 -18.40
C LEU A 447 24.21 5.00 -19.91
N ASP A 448 24.95 5.74 -20.74
CA ASP A 448 24.83 5.72 -22.20
C ASP A 448 25.05 4.32 -22.81
N GLY A 449 25.79 3.46 -22.09
CA GLY A 449 26.07 2.09 -22.50
C GLY A 449 25.00 1.08 -22.12
N VAL A 450 23.99 1.46 -21.33
CA VAL A 450 22.87 0.60 -20.93
C VAL A 450 21.64 0.96 -21.77
N ASP A 451 21.12 0.00 -22.51
CA ASP A 451 19.88 0.20 -23.26
C ASP A 451 18.67 0.21 -22.32
N ARG A 452 17.96 1.34 -22.30
CA ARG A 452 16.77 1.54 -21.45
C ARG A 452 15.64 0.56 -21.78
N GLU A 453 15.50 0.14 -23.03
CA GLU A 453 14.44 -0.78 -23.45
C GLU A 453 14.77 -2.26 -23.14
N GLU A 454 16.05 -2.64 -23.19
CA GLU A 454 16.46 -4.03 -22.98
C GLU A 454 16.74 -4.38 -21.51
N ASP A 455 17.23 -3.44 -20.69
CA ASP A 455 17.79 -3.73 -19.35
C ASP A 455 17.41 -2.65 -18.32
N GLY A 456 16.12 -2.30 -18.25
CA GLY A 456 15.59 -1.17 -17.46
C GLY A 456 16.08 -1.06 -16.01
N GLU A 457 16.16 -2.17 -15.26
CA GLU A 457 16.67 -2.17 -13.88
C GLU A 457 18.14 -1.70 -13.78
N LYS A 458 18.99 -2.13 -14.72
CA LYS A 458 20.39 -1.66 -14.78
C LYS A 458 20.49 -0.22 -15.20
N TRP A 459 19.56 0.24 -16.05
CA TRP A 459 19.51 1.63 -16.47
C TRP A 459 19.15 2.52 -15.27
N ASP A 460 18.13 2.13 -14.49
CA ASP A 460 17.70 2.86 -13.28
C ASP A 460 18.85 2.95 -12.25
N ASP A 461 19.58 1.85 -11.99
CA ASP A 461 20.76 1.84 -11.12
C ASP A 461 21.89 2.77 -11.62
N ALA A 462 22.18 2.72 -12.92
CA ALA A 462 23.22 3.54 -13.54
C ALA A 462 22.84 5.03 -13.50
N ALA A 463 21.57 5.34 -13.72
CA ALA A 463 21.06 6.69 -13.74
C ALA A 463 21.02 7.29 -12.33
N GLY A 464 20.58 6.53 -11.32
CA GLY A 464 20.67 6.93 -9.91
C GLY A 464 22.11 7.21 -9.46
N ALA A 465 23.07 6.38 -9.88
CA ALA A 465 24.49 6.62 -9.62
C ALA A 465 25.00 7.89 -10.30
N PHE A 466 24.59 8.15 -11.54
CA PHE A 466 24.94 9.39 -12.26
C PHE A 466 24.41 10.63 -11.52
N ILE A 467 23.12 10.68 -11.16
CA ILE A 467 22.52 11.81 -10.42
C ILE A 467 23.28 12.10 -9.12
N ALA A 468 23.58 11.06 -8.33
CA ALA A 468 24.37 11.21 -7.11
C ALA A 468 25.77 11.77 -7.41
N GLY A 469 26.38 11.33 -8.51
CA GLY A 469 27.64 11.86 -9.02
C GLY A 469 27.56 13.33 -9.45
N VAL A 470 26.49 13.77 -10.09
CA VAL A 470 26.28 15.18 -10.48
C VAL A 470 26.22 16.06 -9.23
N ARG A 471 25.43 15.66 -8.22
CA ARG A 471 25.32 16.39 -6.96
C ARG A 471 26.65 16.47 -6.20
N ASP A 472 27.42 15.39 -6.14
CA ASP A 472 28.77 15.42 -5.57
C ASP A 472 29.69 16.38 -6.36
N ALA A 473 29.69 16.29 -7.69
CA ALA A 473 30.47 17.19 -8.55
C ALA A 473 30.11 18.67 -8.31
N GLN A 474 28.83 19.02 -8.26
CA GLN A 474 28.35 20.37 -7.92
C GLN A 474 28.86 20.83 -6.55
N GLY A 475 28.74 19.98 -5.53
CA GLY A 475 29.21 20.27 -4.18
C GLY A 475 30.72 20.53 -4.14
N LYS A 476 31.50 19.69 -4.83
CA LYS A 476 32.96 19.84 -4.92
C LYS A 476 33.39 21.07 -5.72
N ILE A 477 32.70 21.40 -6.81
CA ILE A 477 32.97 22.63 -7.58
C ILE A 477 32.68 23.86 -6.73
N LYS A 478 31.53 23.93 -6.04
CA LYS A 478 31.21 25.04 -5.13
C LYS A 478 32.29 25.21 -4.06
N ALA A 479 32.79 24.11 -3.49
CA ALA A 479 33.90 24.16 -2.54
C ALA A 479 35.21 24.65 -3.18
N ALA A 480 35.52 24.24 -4.41
CA ALA A 480 36.70 24.69 -5.14
C ALA A 480 36.62 26.19 -5.48
N VAL A 481 35.47 26.68 -5.95
CA VAL A 481 35.23 28.12 -6.21
C VAL A 481 35.40 28.92 -4.93
N ALA A 482 34.80 28.50 -3.81
CA ALA A 482 34.93 29.18 -2.52
C ALA A 482 36.39 29.23 -2.04
N ALA A 483 37.15 28.16 -2.22
CA ALA A 483 38.56 28.11 -1.85
C ALA A 483 39.43 29.03 -2.73
N LEU A 484 39.16 29.07 -4.04
CA LEU A 484 39.82 29.99 -4.96
C LEU A 484 39.48 31.45 -4.68
N ASP A 485 38.21 31.77 -4.39
CA ASP A 485 37.76 33.10 -4.00
C ASP A 485 38.46 33.57 -2.71
N LYS A 486 38.57 32.68 -1.71
CA LYS A 486 39.31 32.98 -0.48
C LYS A 486 40.79 33.24 -0.78
N ARG A 487 41.43 32.40 -1.58
CA ARG A 487 42.84 32.58 -1.97
C ARG A 487 43.07 33.92 -2.68
N ASP A 488 42.22 34.25 -3.65
CA ASP A 488 42.33 35.48 -4.42
C ASP A 488 42.13 36.71 -3.49
N SER A 489 41.19 36.62 -2.54
CA SER A 489 40.98 37.64 -1.50
C SER A 489 42.20 37.77 -0.56
N ASP A 490 42.77 36.66 -0.11
CA ASP A 490 43.96 36.65 0.77
C ASP A 490 45.17 37.27 0.05
N PHE A 491 45.34 37.01 -1.25
CA PHE A 491 46.39 37.63 -2.06
C PHE A 491 46.24 39.14 -2.17
N VAL A 492 45.02 39.64 -2.38
CA VAL A 492 44.76 41.08 -2.44
C VAL A 492 45.00 41.73 -1.07
N THR A 493 44.49 41.12 -0.01
CA THR A 493 44.65 41.58 1.38
C THR A 493 46.13 41.64 1.79
N TRP A 494 46.92 40.64 1.40
CA TRP A 494 48.36 40.63 1.67
C TRP A 494 49.12 41.67 0.83
N SER A 495 48.70 41.90 -0.42
CA SER A 495 49.39 42.83 -1.33
C SER A 495 49.25 44.29 -0.90
N GLY A 496 48.16 44.67 -0.23
CA GLY A 496 47.92 46.03 0.25
C GLY A 496 49.02 46.57 1.16
N PRO A 497 49.25 45.99 2.36
CA PRO A 497 50.29 46.44 3.28
C PRO A 497 51.70 46.41 2.66
N VAL A 498 51.97 45.43 1.79
CA VAL A 498 53.26 45.35 1.09
C VAL A 498 53.44 46.55 0.15
N ILE A 499 52.43 46.90 -0.65
CA ILE A 499 52.47 48.06 -1.55
C ILE A 499 52.62 49.37 -0.75
N GLU A 500 51.90 49.51 0.36
CA GLU A 500 52.02 50.67 1.26
C GLU A 500 53.42 50.81 1.84
N GLU A 501 54.03 49.72 2.31
CA GLU A 501 55.41 49.71 2.81
C GLU A 501 56.39 50.21 1.74
N TRP A 502 56.24 49.73 0.49
CA TRP A 502 57.11 50.18 -0.61
C TRP A 502 56.81 51.62 -1.04
N GLU A 503 55.59 52.11 -0.91
CA GLU A 503 55.24 53.52 -1.12
C GLU A 503 55.91 54.43 -0.09
N ILE A 504 55.95 54.02 1.19
CA ILE A 504 56.67 54.74 2.25
C ILE A 504 58.16 54.81 1.93
N ILE A 505 58.78 53.67 1.59
CA ILE A 505 60.21 53.61 1.26
C ILE A 505 60.51 54.44 0.00
N TYR A 506 59.67 54.36 -1.02
CA TYR A 506 59.78 55.18 -2.24
C TYR A 506 59.67 56.68 -1.94
N THR A 507 58.71 57.08 -1.10
CA THR A 507 58.51 58.48 -0.69
C THR A 507 59.72 59.02 0.06
N TRP A 508 60.31 58.21 0.93
CA TRP A 508 61.58 58.53 1.60
C TRP A 508 62.73 58.71 0.58
N LEU A 509 62.85 57.81 -0.41
CA LEU A 509 63.86 57.91 -1.47
C LEU A 509 63.72 59.19 -2.30
N ILE A 510 62.49 59.57 -2.69
CA ILE A 510 62.22 60.82 -3.41
C ILE A 510 62.63 62.02 -2.57
N THR A 511 62.20 62.06 -1.30
CA THR A 511 62.49 63.18 -0.39
C THR A 511 63.99 63.37 -0.22
N ARG A 512 64.72 62.27 -0.08
CA ARG A 512 66.19 62.27 0.00
C ARG A 512 66.84 62.70 -1.31
N ASN A 513 66.31 62.29 -2.46
CA ASN A 513 66.84 62.72 -3.76
C ASN A 513 66.59 64.22 -4.04
N ARG A 514 65.43 64.73 -3.64
CA ARG A 514 65.08 66.16 -3.67
C ARG A 514 66.01 66.99 -2.81
N ALA A 515 66.26 66.56 -1.58
CA ALA A 515 67.21 67.23 -0.68
C ALA A 515 68.63 67.26 -1.27
N ALA A 516 68.97 66.29 -2.11
CA ALA A 516 70.25 66.22 -2.81
C ALA A 516 70.25 66.94 -4.18
N GLY A 517 69.20 67.69 -4.52
CA GLY A 517 69.10 68.51 -5.72
C GLY A 517 68.74 67.77 -7.01
N GLU A 518 68.22 66.53 -6.92
CA GLU A 518 67.76 65.71 -8.06
C GLU A 518 68.75 65.63 -9.24
N PRO A 519 70.03 65.26 -9.03
CA PRO A 519 70.98 65.20 -10.14
C PRO A 519 70.63 64.11 -11.14
N ASP A 520 71.02 64.31 -12.39
CA ASP A 520 70.80 63.34 -13.47
C ASP A 520 71.78 62.16 -13.38
N ASP A 521 71.54 61.26 -12.42
CA ASP A 521 72.34 60.06 -12.16
C ASP A 521 71.50 58.77 -12.18
N ASP A 522 72.18 57.61 -12.10
CA ASP A 522 71.53 56.30 -12.15
C ASP A 522 70.58 56.07 -10.97
N ALA A 523 70.88 56.64 -9.80
CA ALA A 523 70.00 56.56 -8.63
C ALA A 523 68.68 57.28 -8.88
N THR A 524 68.72 58.48 -9.48
CA THR A 524 67.54 59.25 -9.85
C THR A 524 66.70 58.55 -10.92
N LYS A 525 67.34 57.88 -11.89
CA LYS A 525 66.63 57.05 -12.89
C LYS A 525 65.93 55.84 -12.24
N LEU A 526 66.60 55.14 -11.34
CA LEU A 526 66.02 53.99 -10.63
C LEU A 526 64.87 54.40 -9.70
N ILE A 527 64.94 55.56 -9.06
CA ILE A 527 63.82 56.11 -8.26
C ILE A 527 62.60 56.36 -9.16
N LYS A 528 62.77 56.91 -10.37
CA LYS A 528 61.65 57.10 -11.32
C LYS A 528 61.03 55.76 -11.76
N THR A 529 61.86 54.75 -12.01
CA THR A 529 61.39 53.38 -12.32
C THR A 529 60.62 52.80 -11.14
N ALA A 530 61.15 52.88 -9.92
CA ALA A 530 60.48 52.43 -8.71
C ALA A 530 59.12 53.11 -8.51
N GLY A 531 59.05 54.43 -8.75
CA GLY A 531 57.78 55.17 -8.69
C GLY A 531 56.74 54.71 -9.69
N THR A 532 57.16 54.36 -10.91
CA THR A 532 56.26 53.81 -11.93
C THR A 532 55.75 52.43 -11.52
N SER A 533 56.62 51.59 -10.94
CA SER A 533 56.25 50.26 -10.47
C SER A 533 55.33 50.29 -9.24
N VAL A 534 55.59 51.17 -8.25
CA VAL A 534 54.71 51.40 -7.09
C VAL A 534 53.34 51.91 -7.53
N ALA A 535 53.29 52.91 -8.42
CA ALA A 535 52.03 53.43 -8.95
C ALA A 535 51.24 52.36 -9.74
N THR A 536 51.92 51.54 -10.53
CA THR A 536 51.29 50.42 -11.25
C THR A 536 50.73 49.37 -10.30
N ALA A 537 51.47 49.03 -9.24
CA ALA A 537 51.00 48.11 -8.21
C ALA A 537 49.76 48.65 -7.48
N LYS A 538 49.78 49.93 -7.09
CA LYS A 538 48.66 50.60 -6.42
C LYS A 538 47.39 50.67 -7.28
N ASN A 539 47.53 50.99 -8.57
CA ASN A 539 46.39 50.99 -9.49
C ASN A 539 45.79 49.59 -9.69
N LYS A 540 46.62 48.54 -9.69
CA LYS A 540 46.15 47.16 -9.80
C LYS A 540 45.54 46.63 -8.50
N LEU A 541 46.05 47.06 -7.36
CA LEU A 541 45.44 46.79 -6.06
C LEU A 541 44.05 47.41 -6.00
N LEU A 542 43.93 48.69 -6.36
CA LEU A 542 42.64 49.38 -6.40
C LEU A 542 41.66 48.66 -7.34
N LEU A 543 42.08 48.29 -8.54
CA LEU A 543 41.25 47.54 -9.48
C LEU A 543 40.78 46.20 -8.89
N ALA A 544 41.69 45.45 -8.26
CA ALA A 544 41.36 44.19 -7.60
C ALA A 544 40.36 44.39 -6.43
N GLU A 545 40.57 45.40 -5.59
CA GLU A 545 39.65 45.77 -4.50
C GLU A 545 38.27 46.15 -5.03
N THR A 546 38.21 46.91 -6.13
CA THR A 546 36.93 47.32 -6.75
C THR A 546 36.19 46.11 -7.34
N GLU A 547 36.91 45.17 -7.96
CA GLU A 547 36.33 43.91 -8.45
C GLU A 547 35.84 43.04 -7.29
N ILE A 548 36.52 43.03 -6.13
CA ILE A 548 36.09 42.27 -4.94
C ILE A 548 34.77 42.86 -4.41
N GLU A 549 34.70 44.19 -4.28
CA GLU A 549 33.48 44.86 -3.81
C GLU A 549 32.31 44.69 -4.79
N ALA A 550 32.55 44.82 -6.10
CA ALA A 550 31.53 44.59 -7.12
C ALA A 550 31.02 43.14 -7.12
N GLY A 551 31.91 42.17 -6.98
CA GLY A 551 31.57 40.74 -6.90
C GLY A 551 30.88 40.33 -5.58
N LYS A 552 30.98 41.14 -4.52
CA LYS A 552 30.18 40.98 -3.29
C LYS A 552 28.78 41.56 -3.49
N GLY A 553 28.67 42.76 -4.08
CA GLY A 553 27.38 43.42 -4.33
C GLY A 553 26.46 42.67 -5.29
N GLY A 554 27.00 42.06 -6.35
CA GLY A 554 26.21 41.27 -7.29
C GLY A 554 25.62 39.98 -6.70
N ARG A 555 26.35 39.32 -5.78
CA ARG A 555 25.92 38.06 -5.15
C ARG A 555 24.82 38.24 -4.09
N ASP A 556 24.70 39.44 -3.52
CA ASP A 556 23.67 39.74 -2.50
C ASP A 556 22.34 40.20 -3.13
N GLU A 557 22.34 40.78 -4.34
CA GLU A 557 21.12 41.16 -5.06
C GLU A 557 20.45 39.97 -5.80
N GLU A 558 21.22 38.97 -6.23
CA GLU A 558 20.72 37.79 -6.96
C GLU A 558 19.88 36.83 -6.08
N LYS A 559 20.02 36.90 -4.75
CA LYS A 559 19.16 36.14 -3.82
C LYS A 559 17.71 36.63 -3.75
N GLY A 560 17.36 37.72 -4.45
CA GLY A 560 16.04 38.35 -4.42
C GLY A 560 15.16 38.16 -5.65
N SER A 561 15.63 37.54 -6.73
CA SER A 561 14.84 37.33 -7.96
C SER A 561 14.96 35.90 -8.48
N GLU A 562 13.93 35.08 -8.27
CA GLU A 562 13.85 33.69 -8.76
C GLU A 562 13.73 33.55 -10.29
N ASP A 563 13.56 34.65 -11.05
CA ASP A 563 13.32 34.62 -12.51
C ASP A 563 14.32 35.46 -13.35
N GLY A 564 15.61 35.47 -13.01
CA GLY A 564 16.62 36.35 -13.61
C GLY A 564 17.62 35.68 -14.57
N ASP A 565 17.37 35.83 -15.87
CA ASP A 565 18.22 35.55 -17.05
C ASP A 565 19.71 35.92 -16.89
N ASP A 566 20.60 34.92 -17.07
CA ASP A 566 22.06 34.85 -17.33
C ASP A 566 22.89 36.15 -17.36
N GLY A 567 22.83 36.92 -16.28
CA GLY A 567 23.66 38.11 -16.08
C GLY A 567 25.06 37.77 -15.58
N GLY A 568 25.91 37.21 -16.45
CA GLY A 568 27.29 36.81 -16.15
C GLY A 568 27.99 37.63 -15.07
N ALA A 569 28.03 37.08 -13.85
CA ALA A 569 28.66 37.68 -12.70
C ALA A 569 30.13 37.97 -13.03
N ALA A 570 30.49 39.25 -13.05
CA ALA A 570 31.87 39.71 -13.18
C ALA A 570 32.63 39.34 -11.89
N GLY A 571 32.93 38.06 -11.72
CA GLY A 571 33.78 37.55 -10.66
C GLY A 571 35.19 38.12 -10.78
N LEU A 572 35.88 38.21 -9.64
CA LEU A 572 37.28 38.59 -9.61
C LEU A 572 38.06 37.77 -10.63
N THR A 573 38.68 38.39 -11.61
CA THR A 573 39.57 37.60 -12.45
C THR A 573 40.80 37.29 -11.60
N THR A 574 41.10 36.01 -11.39
CA THR A 574 42.37 35.57 -10.77
C THR A 574 43.57 36.22 -11.49
N GLU A 575 43.40 36.64 -12.75
CA GLU A 575 44.33 37.49 -13.48
C GLU A 575 44.58 38.85 -12.82
N THR A 576 43.56 39.57 -12.34
CA THR A 576 43.71 40.86 -11.64
C THR A 576 44.44 40.70 -10.30
N ALA A 577 44.04 39.72 -9.48
CA ALA A 577 44.68 39.44 -8.19
C ALA A 577 46.16 39.04 -8.36
N PHE A 578 46.45 38.15 -9.32
CA PHE A 578 47.82 37.75 -9.64
C PHE A 578 48.64 38.89 -10.26
N ALA A 579 48.02 39.72 -11.11
CA ALA A 579 48.64 40.92 -11.66
C ALA A 579 48.98 41.94 -10.58
N CYS A 580 48.17 42.05 -9.52
CA CYS A 580 48.45 42.86 -8.34
C CYS A 580 49.70 42.34 -7.60
N TYR A 581 49.71 41.05 -7.25
CA TYR A 581 50.82 40.39 -6.55
C TYR A 581 52.15 40.54 -7.29
N THR A 582 52.17 40.23 -8.59
CA THR A 582 53.39 40.34 -9.42
C THR A 582 53.88 41.79 -9.53
N SER A 583 52.96 42.76 -9.53
CA SER A 583 53.31 44.19 -9.57
C SER A 583 53.84 44.69 -8.24
N ALA A 584 53.31 44.21 -7.11
CA ALA A 584 53.85 44.46 -5.78
C ALA A 584 55.29 43.91 -5.64
N GLY A 585 55.55 42.68 -6.13
CA GLY A 585 56.88 42.09 -6.17
C GLY A 585 57.89 42.88 -7.02
N LYS A 586 57.44 43.42 -8.17
CA LYS A 586 58.24 44.31 -9.00
C LYS A 586 58.51 45.66 -8.33
N ALA A 587 57.50 46.28 -7.73
CA ALA A 587 57.63 47.52 -6.96
C ALA A 587 58.66 47.38 -5.84
N LYS A 588 58.62 46.26 -5.11
CA LYS A 588 59.63 45.88 -4.12
C LYS A 588 61.04 45.85 -4.70
N THR A 589 61.23 45.11 -5.79
CA THR A 589 62.56 44.90 -6.39
C THR A 589 63.14 46.21 -6.92
N ASP A 590 62.34 47.02 -7.60
CA ASP A 590 62.77 48.31 -8.14
C ASP A 590 63.08 49.33 -7.02
N THR A 591 62.29 49.33 -5.94
CA THR A 591 62.51 50.22 -4.78
C THR A 591 63.77 49.81 -4.00
N ILE A 592 64.03 48.51 -3.84
CA ILE A 592 65.30 48.01 -3.26
C ILE A 592 66.49 48.42 -4.13
N ALA A 593 66.38 48.28 -5.46
CA ALA A 593 67.44 48.69 -6.38
C ALA A 593 67.72 50.20 -6.29
N ALA A 594 66.68 51.03 -6.23
CA ALA A 594 66.79 52.47 -6.04
C ALA A 594 67.44 52.82 -4.69
N ARG A 595 67.06 52.12 -3.61
CA ARG A 595 67.64 52.30 -2.27
C ARG A 595 69.14 51.95 -2.26
N LEU A 596 69.53 50.83 -2.86
CA LEU A 596 70.93 50.43 -2.98
C LEU A 596 71.75 51.43 -3.81
N ALA A 597 71.19 51.98 -4.88
CA ALA A 597 71.85 53.01 -5.69
C ALA A 597 72.06 54.31 -4.88
N MET A 598 71.04 54.74 -4.11
CA MET A 598 71.14 55.89 -3.21
C MET A 598 72.20 55.69 -2.11
N MET A 599 72.28 54.48 -1.53
CA MET A 599 73.32 54.15 -0.55
C MET A 599 74.73 54.22 -1.16
N ARG A 600 74.93 53.69 -2.37
CA ARG A 600 76.22 53.79 -3.09
C ARG A 600 76.60 55.24 -3.37
N ARG A 601 75.64 56.07 -3.75
CA ARG A 601 75.85 57.52 -3.94
C ARG A 601 76.22 58.23 -2.64
N ALA A 602 75.52 57.94 -1.55
CA ALA A 602 75.83 58.49 -0.24
C ALA A 602 77.26 58.11 0.20
N LYS A 603 77.68 56.86 -0.07
CA LYS A 603 79.05 56.40 0.14
C LYS A 603 80.06 57.16 -0.71
N ALA A 604 79.81 57.34 -2.00
CA ALA A 604 80.69 58.11 -2.89
C ALA A 604 80.86 59.58 -2.42
N MET A 605 79.78 60.24 -2.00
CA MET A 605 79.86 61.59 -1.43
C MET A 605 80.59 61.62 -0.09
N ARG A 606 80.46 60.58 0.75
CA ARG A 606 81.22 60.43 1.99
C ARG A 606 82.72 60.30 1.71
N ASP A 607 83.09 59.48 0.72
CA ASP A 607 84.48 59.29 0.31
C ASP A 607 85.09 60.58 -0.27
N GLU A 608 84.32 61.35 -1.04
CA GLU A 608 84.74 62.64 -1.58
C GLU A 608 84.90 63.72 -0.48
N LYS A 609 83.97 63.79 0.47
CA LYS A 609 84.09 64.65 1.66
C LYS A 609 85.27 64.24 2.54
N SER A 610 85.55 62.95 2.67
CA SER A 610 86.74 62.46 3.39
C SER A 610 88.01 62.96 2.71
N LYS A 611 88.13 62.84 1.39
CA LYS A 611 89.27 63.37 0.62
C LYS A 611 89.42 64.89 0.78
N ALA A 612 88.31 65.63 0.81
CA ALA A 612 88.32 67.07 1.03
C ALA A 612 88.80 67.44 2.45
N LEU A 613 88.40 66.65 3.46
CA LEU A 613 88.85 66.84 4.84
C LEU A 613 90.36 66.55 4.98
N ASP A 614 90.83 65.45 4.38
CA ASP A 614 92.25 65.10 4.37
C ASP A 614 93.09 66.15 3.62
N ALA A 615 92.56 66.73 2.54
CA ALA A 615 93.19 67.84 1.82
C ALA A 615 93.24 69.13 2.66
N ALA A 616 92.15 69.47 3.36
CA ALA A 616 92.09 70.64 4.24
C ALA A 616 93.07 70.54 5.42
N GLU A 617 93.28 69.32 5.95
CA GLU A 617 94.30 69.07 6.96
C GLU A 617 95.70 69.27 6.42
N ALA A 618 96.01 68.71 5.24
CA ALA A 618 97.31 68.88 4.59
C ALA A 618 97.64 70.37 4.34
N ASP A 619 96.64 71.16 3.92
CA ASP A 619 96.76 72.60 3.75
C ASP A 619 96.99 73.34 5.07
N LEU A 620 96.30 72.94 6.15
CA LEU A 620 96.51 73.50 7.48
C LEU A 620 97.92 73.21 8.00
N GLU A 621 98.42 71.98 7.83
CA GLU A 621 99.80 71.61 8.20
C GLU A 621 100.84 72.41 7.39
N ALA A 622 100.62 72.56 6.08
CA ALA A 622 101.47 73.37 5.23
C ALA A 622 101.47 74.85 5.66
N PHE A 623 100.31 75.40 6.04
CA PHE A 623 100.19 76.76 6.57
C PHE A 623 100.96 76.94 7.89
N ILE A 624 100.81 75.99 8.84
CA ILE A 624 101.53 76.00 10.11
C ILE A 624 103.05 75.98 9.85
N LYS A 625 103.54 75.11 8.97
CA LYS A 625 104.96 74.99 8.63
C LYS A 625 105.52 76.27 8.00
N ARG A 626 104.75 76.95 7.14
CA ARG A 626 105.15 78.26 6.57
C ARG A 626 105.26 79.35 7.63
N LYS A 627 104.39 79.35 8.64
CA LYS A 627 104.35 80.40 9.67
C LYS A 627 105.37 80.19 10.80
N THR A 628 105.69 78.95 11.15
CA THR A 628 106.70 78.64 12.19
C THR A 628 108.14 78.65 11.66
N GLY A 629 108.36 78.45 10.36
CA GLY A 629 109.69 78.50 9.73
C GLY A 629 110.31 79.90 9.57
N ALA A 630 109.58 80.97 9.86
CA ALA A 630 110.01 82.36 9.58
C ALA A 630 110.85 83.03 10.70
N GLY A 631 111.27 82.31 11.74
CA GLY A 631 112.18 82.83 12.77
C GLY A 631 111.62 83.95 13.68
N SER A 632 110.36 84.34 13.51
CA SER A 632 109.64 85.22 14.43
C SER A 632 108.99 84.40 15.53
N ALA A 633 109.26 84.74 16.80
CA ALA A 633 108.60 84.15 17.96
C ALA A 633 107.07 84.27 17.79
N PRO A 634 106.30 83.16 17.94
CA PRO A 634 104.86 83.21 17.75
C PRO A 634 104.22 84.13 18.80
N ASP A 635 103.42 85.10 18.34
CA ASP A 635 102.50 85.83 19.20
C ASP A 635 101.42 84.84 19.68
N ALA A 636 101.07 84.89 20.96
CA ALA A 636 100.11 84.00 21.61
C ALA A 636 98.77 83.87 20.85
N LYS A 637 98.40 84.88 20.06
CA LYS A 637 97.22 84.82 19.17
C LYS A 637 97.34 83.79 18.04
N LEU A 638 98.53 83.63 17.46
CA LEU A 638 98.76 82.65 16.38
C LEU A 638 98.75 81.22 16.93
N ASP A 639 99.35 80.99 18.10
CA ASP A 639 99.31 79.68 18.74
C ASP A 639 97.88 79.29 19.17
N ALA A 640 97.09 80.24 19.65
CA ALA A 640 95.67 80.02 19.94
C ALA A 640 94.87 79.67 18.68
N ALA A 641 95.12 80.35 17.55
CA ALA A 641 94.44 80.07 16.28
C ALA A 641 94.86 78.72 15.67
N ILE A 642 96.14 78.36 15.75
CA ILE A 642 96.64 77.04 15.31
C ILE A 642 96.04 75.94 16.17
N LYS A 643 95.98 76.13 17.50
CA LYS A 643 95.37 75.17 18.42
C LYS A 643 93.88 75.00 18.12
N ALA A 644 93.12 76.09 17.97
CA ALA A 644 91.70 76.03 17.63
C ALA A 644 91.44 75.36 16.27
N SER A 645 92.30 75.60 15.27
CA SER A 645 92.17 74.99 13.95
C SER A 645 92.49 73.48 13.97
N LYS A 646 93.52 73.07 14.72
CA LYS A 646 93.82 71.64 14.94
C LYS A 646 92.72 70.94 15.72
N GLU A 647 92.18 71.59 16.76
CA GLU A 647 91.04 71.07 17.52
C GLU A 647 89.78 70.96 16.65
N ALA A 648 89.56 71.88 15.71
CA ALA A 648 88.46 71.79 14.75
C ALA A 648 88.65 70.63 13.75
N VAL A 649 89.86 70.43 13.22
CA VAL A 649 90.18 69.30 12.33
C VAL A 649 90.10 67.96 13.08
N GLU A 650 90.64 67.87 14.29
CA GLU A 650 90.52 66.68 15.15
C GLU A 650 89.08 66.41 15.57
N LYS A 651 88.31 67.46 15.88
CA LYS A 651 86.87 67.32 16.11
C LYS A 651 86.23 66.73 14.86
N ALA A 652 86.43 67.32 13.68
CA ALA A 652 85.89 66.81 12.42
C ALA A 652 86.31 65.37 12.10
N LYS A 653 87.55 64.98 12.43
CA LYS A 653 88.02 63.59 12.34
C LYS A 653 87.33 62.65 13.33
N ARG A 654 87.12 63.07 14.57
CA ARG A 654 86.34 62.29 15.55
C ARG A 654 84.89 62.15 15.11
N LEU A 655 84.28 63.21 14.57
CA LEU A 655 82.93 63.14 13.99
C LEU A 655 82.92 62.16 12.79
N ARG A 656 83.96 62.18 11.94
CA ARG A 656 84.14 61.25 10.82
C ARG A 656 84.30 59.79 11.28
N ASP A 657 85.19 59.55 12.25
CA ASP A 657 85.54 58.22 12.72
C ASP A 657 84.41 57.58 13.53
N ALA A 658 83.61 58.39 14.24
CA ALA A 658 82.34 57.96 14.84
C ALA A 658 81.33 57.55 13.76
N ALA A 659 81.16 58.37 12.70
CA ALA A 659 80.26 58.07 11.59
C ALA A 659 80.72 56.88 10.69
N MET A 660 81.94 56.37 10.86
CA MET A 660 82.50 55.22 10.12
C MET A 660 82.50 53.91 10.93
N LYS A 661 82.33 53.94 12.26
CA LYS A 661 82.52 52.76 13.12
C LYS A 661 81.27 51.91 13.29
N ASP A 662 80.10 52.53 13.28
CA ASP A 662 78.84 51.84 13.31
C ASP A 662 78.22 51.98 11.93
N ASP A 663 77.93 50.86 11.25
CA ASP A 663 77.28 50.81 9.93
C ASP A 663 75.80 51.30 10.00
N GLU A 664 75.54 52.30 10.85
CA GLU A 664 74.28 52.95 11.10
C GLU A 664 74.07 54.13 10.13
N PRO A 665 72.84 54.30 9.62
CA PRO A 665 72.51 55.40 8.74
C PRO A 665 72.70 56.74 9.44
N LEU A 666 73.25 57.71 8.70
CA LEU A 666 73.52 59.11 9.08
C LEU A 666 72.30 59.93 9.61
N GLU A 667 71.17 59.29 9.93
CA GLU A 667 69.95 59.91 10.44
C GLU A 667 69.98 60.17 11.96
N GLU A 668 70.72 59.40 12.77
CA GLU A 668 70.80 59.65 14.23
C GLU A 668 71.66 60.86 14.62
N TRP A 669 72.60 61.27 13.77
CA TRP A 669 73.46 62.43 14.06
C TRP A 669 72.81 63.78 13.80
N THR A 670 71.81 63.82 12.90
CA THR A 670 70.94 64.99 12.79
C THR A 670 69.97 65.08 13.96
N TRP A 671 69.62 63.95 14.59
CA TRP A 671 68.71 63.90 15.74
C TRP A 671 69.37 64.35 17.04
N GLU A 672 70.63 64.01 17.35
CA GLU A 672 71.30 64.49 18.58
C GLU A 672 71.56 66.01 18.56
N LEU A 673 71.89 66.60 17.40
CA LEU A 673 71.98 68.06 17.23
C LEU A 673 70.59 68.75 17.24
N TRP A 674 69.53 68.01 16.90
CA TRP A 674 68.14 68.46 17.03
C TRP A 674 67.66 68.38 18.48
N ILE A 675 68.04 67.34 19.21
CA ILE A 675 67.75 67.13 20.63
C ILE A 675 68.49 68.17 21.47
N GLU A 676 69.76 68.50 21.18
CA GLU A 676 70.48 69.57 21.89
C GLU A 676 69.92 70.99 21.60
N TRP A 677 69.19 71.16 20.48
CA TRP A 677 68.42 72.37 20.16
C TRP A 677 67.05 72.40 20.85
N PHE A 678 66.39 71.25 20.99
CA PHE A 678 65.12 71.08 21.72
C PHE A 678 65.30 71.13 23.25
N GLU A 679 66.38 70.57 23.80
CA GLU A 679 66.73 70.63 25.23
C GLU A 679 67.07 72.05 25.71
N ARG A 680 67.40 72.97 24.77
CA ARG A 680 67.51 74.41 25.06
C ARG A 680 66.17 75.15 25.04
N ILE A 681 65.15 74.59 24.41
CA ILE A 681 63.77 75.10 24.42
C ILE A 681 63.00 74.53 25.63
N ASP A 682 63.42 73.36 26.15
CA ASP A 682 62.83 72.71 27.31
C ASP A 682 63.25 73.28 28.68
N ALA A 683 63.91 74.44 28.68
CA ALA A 683 63.92 75.35 29.83
C ALA A 683 62.55 76.03 30.07
N PHE A 684 61.51 75.67 29.31
CA PHE A 684 60.13 76.14 29.46
C PHE A 684 59.10 74.99 29.49
N GLY A 685 59.17 74.13 30.52
CA GLY A 685 57.98 73.71 31.26
C GLY A 685 57.17 72.48 30.81
N THR A 686 57.07 71.55 31.77
CA THR A 686 56.00 70.57 32.09
C THR A 686 55.92 69.23 31.32
N GLY A 687 56.26 68.16 32.06
CA GLY A 687 55.32 67.06 32.34
C GLY A 687 55.52 65.75 31.60
N PHE A 688 56.11 64.74 32.25
CA PHE A 688 56.04 63.34 31.83
C PHE A 688 55.79 62.43 33.04
N THR A 689 54.53 62.04 33.24
CA THR A 689 54.08 61.06 34.26
C THR A 689 53.26 59.90 33.66
N ASP A 690 53.08 59.80 32.34
CA ASP A 690 52.05 58.93 31.75
C ASP A 690 52.49 57.53 31.28
N VAL A 691 53.78 57.21 31.21
CA VAL A 691 54.21 55.88 30.69
C VAL A 691 54.07 54.76 31.75
N SER A 692 54.18 55.09 33.04
CA SER A 692 53.95 54.12 34.13
C SER A 692 52.47 53.86 34.42
N ALA A 693 51.60 54.83 34.10
CA ALA A 693 50.15 54.70 34.21
C ALA A 693 49.58 53.83 33.07
N ALA A 694 50.04 54.03 31.83
CA ALA A 694 49.61 53.23 30.67
C ALA A 694 49.98 51.74 30.77
N MET A 695 51.16 51.40 31.33
CA MET A 695 51.53 49.99 31.57
C MET A 695 50.73 49.33 32.70
N LYS A 696 50.34 50.10 33.73
CA LYS A 696 49.45 49.60 34.80
C LYS A 696 48.00 49.47 34.33
N GLU A 697 47.56 50.35 33.44
CA GLU A 697 46.24 50.30 32.83
C GLU A 697 46.12 49.12 31.86
N MET A 698 47.13 48.85 31.00
CA MET A 698 47.15 47.64 30.17
C MET A 698 47.16 46.34 31.00
N GLN A 699 47.89 46.28 32.12
CA GLN A 699 47.85 45.12 33.02
C GLN A 699 46.52 44.96 33.78
N LEU A 700 45.80 46.06 34.06
CA LEU A 700 44.47 46.04 34.67
C LEU A 700 43.37 45.67 33.66
N THR A 701 43.49 46.12 32.40
CA THR A 701 42.57 45.79 31.32
C THR A 701 42.68 44.33 30.92
N ALA A 702 43.90 43.82 30.70
CA ALA A 702 44.13 42.39 30.41
C ALA A 702 43.65 41.48 31.56
N LYS A 703 43.85 41.90 32.82
CA LYS A 703 43.33 41.18 33.98
C LYS A 703 41.80 41.24 34.10
N SER A 704 41.17 42.33 33.66
CA SER A 704 39.71 42.45 33.65
C SER A 704 39.05 41.65 32.52
N GLU A 705 39.70 41.54 31.35
CA GLU A 705 39.25 40.75 30.20
C GLU A 705 39.38 39.24 30.47
N VAL A 706 40.48 38.80 31.09
CA VAL A 706 40.64 37.41 31.53
C VAL A 706 39.64 37.05 32.62
N MET A 707 39.39 37.93 33.60
CA MET A 707 38.37 37.69 34.64
C MET A 707 36.93 37.74 34.09
N ALA A 708 36.67 38.53 33.05
CA ALA A 708 35.38 38.55 32.35
C ALA A 708 35.16 37.27 31.52
N ALA A 709 36.21 36.76 30.86
CA ALA A 709 36.18 35.49 30.14
C ALA A 709 35.97 34.29 31.09
N VAL A 710 36.66 34.27 32.24
CA VAL A 710 36.47 33.25 33.29
C VAL A 710 35.06 33.30 33.89
N LYS A 711 34.51 34.50 34.12
CA LYS A 711 33.12 34.65 34.58
C LYS A 711 32.11 34.19 33.50
N GLY A 712 32.37 34.47 32.23
CA GLY A 712 31.57 33.99 31.10
C GLY A 712 31.57 32.47 30.97
N LEU A 713 32.72 31.83 31.19
CA LEU A 713 32.84 30.36 31.20
C LEU A 713 32.10 29.70 32.37
N ALA A 714 32.10 30.31 33.56
CA ALA A 714 31.33 29.83 34.71
C ALA A 714 29.81 29.97 34.51
N GLU A 715 29.35 31.06 33.87
CA GLU A 715 27.94 31.25 33.51
C GLU A 715 27.51 30.30 32.37
N GLN A 716 28.38 30.04 31.38
CA GLN A 716 28.13 29.01 30.35
C GLN A 716 28.07 27.61 30.96
N ARG A 717 28.96 27.25 31.89
CA ARG A 717 28.92 25.94 32.58
C ARG A 717 27.58 25.71 33.30
N ALA A 718 27.09 26.72 34.01
CA ALA A 718 25.78 26.64 34.67
C ALA A 718 24.61 26.47 33.68
N ARG A 719 24.73 27.01 32.47
CA ARG A 719 23.77 26.78 31.36
C ARG A 719 23.88 25.35 30.82
N TYR A 720 25.09 24.85 30.58
CA TYR A 720 25.34 23.49 30.10
C TYR A 720 24.90 22.40 31.10
N GLU A 721 25.15 22.55 32.39
CA GLU A 721 24.69 21.59 33.41
C GLU A 721 23.14 21.54 33.48
N LYS A 722 22.47 22.67 33.26
CA LYS A 722 21.00 22.76 33.23
C LYS A 722 20.40 22.12 31.97
N LEU A 723 21.03 22.29 30.80
CA LEU A 723 20.64 21.63 29.55
C LEU A 723 20.90 20.11 29.58
N ASN A 724 22.04 19.68 30.12
CA ASN A 724 22.39 18.25 30.24
C ASN A 724 21.42 17.49 31.17
N THR A 725 20.91 18.15 32.21
CA THR A 725 19.87 17.58 33.08
C THR A 725 18.54 17.39 32.35
N ARG A 726 18.20 18.28 31.40
CA ARG A 726 16.97 18.20 30.58
C ARG A 726 17.06 17.19 29.43
N LEU A 727 18.22 17.06 28.80
CA LEU A 727 18.45 16.02 27.77
C LEU A 727 18.30 14.60 28.34
N ARG A 728 18.62 14.39 29.62
CA ARG A 728 18.39 13.13 30.35
C ARG A 728 16.92 12.83 30.71
N GLU A 729 16.03 13.81 30.59
CA GLU A 729 14.60 13.62 30.87
C GLU A 729 13.81 13.22 29.60
N ASN A 730 14.45 13.23 28.42
CA ASN A 730 13.82 13.04 27.10
C ASN A 730 14.45 11.87 26.31
N ASP A 731 14.56 10.70 26.94
CA ASP A 731 15.26 9.52 26.43
C ASP A 731 14.59 8.87 25.19
N GLY A 732 15.34 8.71 24.09
CA GLY A 732 15.04 7.67 23.09
C GLY A 732 15.57 7.86 21.66
N THR A 733 15.86 9.08 21.21
CA THR A 733 16.24 9.31 19.81
C THR A 733 17.76 9.26 19.59
N ALA A 734 18.19 8.72 18.44
CA ALA A 734 19.60 8.62 18.08
C ALA A 734 20.32 9.99 18.06
N GLU A 735 19.59 11.03 17.69
CA GLU A 735 20.07 12.42 17.66
C GLU A 735 20.21 13.02 19.07
N GLY A 736 19.28 12.73 19.99
CA GLY A 736 19.40 13.13 21.40
C GLY A 736 20.61 12.49 22.07
N ASN A 737 20.92 11.23 21.74
CA ASN A 737 22.13 10.54 22.20
C ASN A 737 23.41 11.15 21.63
N ALA A 738 23.41 11.60 20.36
CA ALA A 738 24.53 12.28 19.74
C ALA A 738 24.77 13.68 20.34
N ALA A 739 23.71 14.44 20.59
CA ALA A 739 23.77 15.73 21.28
C ALA A 739 24.27 15.59 22.72
N HIS A 740 23.80 14.57 23.45
CA HIS A 740 24.30 14.25 24.79
C HIS A 740 25.78 13.86 24.78
N ALA A 741 26.24 13.08 23.80
CA ALA A 741 27.65 12.70 23.66
C ALA A 741 28.56 13.91 23.36
N ALA A 742 28.14 14.82 22.47
CA ALA A 742 28.85 16.05 22.16
C ALA A 742 28.94 16.99 23.38
N MET A 743 27.82 17.15 24.11
CA MET A 743 27.79 17.92 25.36
C MET A 743 28.70 17.34 26.45
N GLN A 744 28.72 16.02 26.59
CA GLN A 744 29.52 15.34 27.60
C GLN A 744 31.02 15.53 27.31
N SER A 745 31.43 15.51 26.03
CA SER A 745 32.79 15.84 25.61
C SER A 745 33.17 17.31 25.89
N GLY A 746 32.24 18.25 25.68
CA GLY A 746 32.43 19.66 26.02
C GLY A 746 32.60 19.90 27.53
N LEU A 747 31.78 19.24 28.36
CA LEU A 747 31.86 19.27 29.82
C LEU A 747 33.17 18.66 30.35
N GLU A 748 33.64 17.55 29.78
CA GLU A 748 34.94 16.94 30.10
C GLU A 748 36.10 17.89 29.76
N THR A 749 35.99 18.64 28.65
CA THR A 749 36.99 19.63 28.24
C THR A 749 36.99 20.86 29.15
N LEU A 750 35.82 21.33 29.60
CA LEU A 750 35.68 22.41 30.61
C LEU A 750 36.25 22.01 31.98
N THR A 751 36.08 20.74 32.38
CA THR A 751 36.64 20.22 33.64
C THR A 751 38.18 20.13 33.59
N TYR A 752 38.75 19.88 32.40
CA TYR A 752 40.19 19.93 32.15
C TYR A 752 40.75 21.37 32.20
N THR A 753 39.97 22.37 31.78
CA THR A 753 40.36 23.79 31.91
C THR A 753 40.33 24.29 33.36
N GLU A 754 39.45 23.78 34.22
CA GLU A 754 39.43 24.13 35.66
C GLU A 754 40.67 23.63 36.41
N THR A 755 41.18 22.44 36.04
CA THR A 755 42.43 21.91 36.61
C THR A 755 43.64 22.75 36.17
N LEU A 756 43.60 23.29 34.94
CA LEU A 756 44.59 24.24 34.42
C LEU A 756 44.46 25.62 35.08
N GLU A 757 43.24 26.09 35.36
CA GLU A 757 42.97 27.37 36.04
C GLU A 757 43.44 27.35 37.50
N GLU A 758 43.13 26.29 38.26
CA GLU A 758 43.65 26.10 39.62
C GLU A 758 45.18 26.03 39.63
N GLU A 759 45.79 25.41 38.62
CA GLU A 759 47.23 25.28 38.50
C GLU A 759 47.91 26.61 38.09
N VAL A 760 47.28 27.40 37.20
CA VAL A 760 47.72 28.76 36.80
C VAL A 760 47.54 29.76 37.94
N MET A 761 46.41 29.72 38.67
CA MET A 761 46.17 30.59 39.84
C MET A 761 47.12 30.26 41.00
N ARG A 762 47.44 28.98 41.21
CA ARG A 762 48.48 28.54 42.15
C ARG A 762 49.87 29.04 41.71
N MET A 763 50.23 28.93 40.44
CA MET A 763 51.51 29.42 39.90
C MET A 763 51.64 30.96 39.91
N MET A 764 50.55 31.69 39.67
CA MET A 764 50.49 33.15 39.77
C MET A 764 50.62 33.65 41.22
N GLN A 765 50.18 32.85 42.21
CA GLN A 765 50.45 33.10 43.63
C GLN A 765 51.88 32.75 44.05
N GLU A 766 52.57 31.87 43.30
CA GLU A 766 53.88 31.32 43.67
C GLU A 766 55.09 31.96 42.93
N ALA A 767 54.95 32.63 41.78
CA ALA A 767 56.11 33.15 41.03
C ALA A 767 55.88 34.50 40.32
N GLY A 768 56.85 35.41 40.48
CA GLY A 768 56.94 36.70 39.80
C GLY A 768 57.59 36.67 38.41
N ASP A 769 57.58 35.54 37.69
CA ASP A 769 58.08 35.42 36.31
C ASP A 769 57.23 34.38 35.56
N ALA A 770 56.31 34.82 34.70
CA ALA A 770 55.28 33.94 34.09
C ALA A 770 55.07 34.13 32.57
N GLY A 771 56.09 34.48 31.80
CA GLY A 771 55.96 34.66 30.34
C GLY A 771 55.80 33.37 29.51
N ALA A 772 56.16 32.19 30.04
CA ALA A 772 56.28 30.96 29.24
C ALA A 772 55.06 30.02 29.27
N LYS A 773 54.09 30.23 30.17
CA LYS A 773 52.89 29.37 30.31
C LYS A 773 51.57 30.06 29.96
N GLU A 774 51.57 31.39 29.91
CA GLU A 774 50.46 32.20 29.38
C GLU A 774 50.23 31.89 27.88
N GLU A 775 51.31 31.62 27.14
CA GLU A 775 51.26 31.22 25.72
C GLU A 775 50.67 29.81 25.53
N GLU A 776 50.81 28.91 26.50
CA GLU A 776 50.26 27.54 26.45
C GLU A 776 48.75 27.53 26.77
N PHE A 777 48.31 28.37 27.73
CA PHE A 777 46.90 28.61 28.01
C PHE A 777 46.19 29.27 26.82
N LEU A 778 46.77 30.32 26.24
CA LEU A 778 46.22 31.02 25.07
C LEU A 778 46.16 30.14 23.81
N LYS A 779 46.97 29.07 23.70
CA LYS A 779 46.88 28.07 22.62
C LYS A 779 45.72 27.09 22.79
N CYS A 780 45.24 26.85 24.01
CA CYS A 780 44.12 25.96 24.28
C CYS A 780 42.75 26.64 24.17
N VAL A 781 42.66 27.94 24.46
CA VAL A 781 41.41 28.72 24.45
C VAL A 781 40.66 28.65 23.11
N PRO A 782 41.31 28.81 21.93
CA PRO A 782 40.62 28.69 20.64
C PRO A 782 39.97 27.32 20.44
N GLY A 783 40.66 26.23 20.82
CA GLY A 783 40.12 24.87 20.69
C GLY A 783 38.94 24.56 21.63
N VAL A 784 38.87 25.23 22.78
CA VAL A 784 37.74 25.12 23.71
C VAL A 784 36.55 25.94 23.21
N VAL A 785 36.80 27.16 22.72
CA VAL A 785 35.75 28.02 22.12
C VAL A 785 35.16 27.35 20.89
N THR A 786 35.97 26.79 19.99
CA THR A 786 35.46 26.06 18.82
C THR A 786 34.59 24.86 19.19
N LYS A 787 34.97 24.08 20.21
CA LYS A 787 34.14 22.95 20.68
C LYS A 787 32.85 23.39 21.36
N LEU A 788 32.85 24.55 22.02
CA LEU A 788 31.64 25.14 22.60
C LEU A 788 30.72 25.66 21.51
N ASP A 789 31.26 26.34 20.49
CA ASP A 789 30.52 26.80 19.32
C ASP A 789 29.94 25.61 18.53
N GLU A 790 30.69 24.52 18.37
CA GLU A 790 30.21 23.27 17.75
C GLU A 790 29.08 22.62 18.56
N ALA A 791 29.19 22.61 19.89
CA ALA A 791 28.14 22.08 20.76
C ALA A 791 26.89 22.97 20.76
N GLU A 792 27.05 24.30 20.78
CA GLU A 792 25.96 25.27 20.68
C GLU A 792 25.26 25.16 19.31
N ALA A 793 26.02 25.05 18.22
CA ALA A 793 25.47 24.81 16.89
C ALA A 793 24.72 23.47 16.78
N ALA A 794 25.22 22.40 17.41
CA ALA A 794 24.54 21.10 17.44
C ALA A 794 23.23 21.15 18.24
N ILE A 795 23.18 21.91 19.34
CA ILE A 795 21.97 22.13 20.14
C ILE A 795 20.95 22.94 19.36
N ILE A 796 21.37 24.04 18.74
CA ILE A 796 20.50 24.88 17.89
C ILE A 796 19.95 24.05 16.72
N ALA A 797 20.77 23.21 16.08
CA ALA A 797 20.33 22.31 15.02
C ALA A 797 19.33 21.25 15.52
N TRP A 798 19.55 20.68 16.71
CA TRP A 798 18.62 19.73 17.33
C TRP A 798 17.28 20.38 17.71
N GLU A 799 17.32 21.58 18.31
CA GLU A 799 16.12 22.34 18.66
C GLU A 799 15.34 22.71 17.40
N LYS A 800 16.03 23.17 16.34
CA LYS A 800 15.40 23.47 15.05
C LYS A 800 14.74 22.24 14.42
N ALA A 801 15.43 21.10 14.38
CA ALA A 801 14.88 19.84 13.85
C ALA A 801 13.73 19.26 14.70
N SER A 802 13.73 19.52 16.02
CA SER A 802 12.64 19.16 16.92
C SER A 802 11.40 20.03 16.67
N ILE A 803 11.61 21.32 16.47
CA ILE A 803 10.57 22.31 16.15
C ILE A 803 9.95 22.03 14.77
N GLU A 804 10.76 21.74 13.74
CA GLU A 804 10.28 21.36 12.40
C GLU A 804 9.45 20.06 12.44
N ARG A 805 9.88 19.06 13.20
CA ARG A 805 9.10 17.83 13.42
C ARG A 805 7.76 18.08 14.09
N LYS A 806 7.72 18.94 15.12
CA LYS A 806 6.47 19.30 15.81
C LYS A 806 5.55 20.17 14.93
N HIS A 807 6.10 20.98 14.03
CA HIS A 807 5.32 21.71 13.04
C HIS A 807 4.68 20.78 12.01
N ALA A 808 5.45 19.85 11.44
CA ALA A 808 4.91 18.83 10.54
C ALA A 808 3.82 17.98 11.24
N ALA A 809 3.99 17.66 12.53
CA ALA A 809 2.98 16.98 13.32
C ALA A 809 1.70 17.83 13.50
N ALA A 810 1.84 19.13 13.77
CA ALA A 810 0.72 20.06 13.88
C ALA A 810 -0.04 20.24 12.55
N GLU A 811 0.66 20.31 11.41
CA GLU A 811 0.04 20.34 10.08
C GLU A 811 -0.68 19.03 9.73
N ALA A 812 -0.08 17.89 10.07
CA ALA A 812 -0.72 16.59 9.90
C ALA A 812 -1.98 16.47 10.77
N ALA A 813 -1.93 16.93 12.03
CA ALA A 813 -3.08 16.98 12.93
C ALA A 813 -4.18 17.94 12.43
N LEU A 814 -3.81 19.05 11.78
CA LEU A 814 -4.74 19.97 11.13
C LEU A 814 -5.47 19.28 9.96
N LYS A 815 -4.74 18.60 9.06
CA LYS A 815 -5.34 17.85 7.95
C LYS A 815 -6.30 16.75 8.45
N ARG A 816 -5.95 16.06 9.54
CA ARG A 816 -6.82 15.08 10.21
C ARG A 816 -8.11 15.73 10.73
N LEU A 817 -8.00 16.88 11.41
CA LEU A 817 -9.16 17.65 11.89
C LEU A 817 -10.08 18.08 10.74
N GLU A 818 -9.53 18.52 9.60
CA GLU A 818 -10.30 18.87 8.40
C GLU A 818 -11.02 17.66 7.79
N ALA A 819 -10.36 16.50 7.76
CA ALA A 819 -10.97 15.24 7.32
C ALA A 819 -12.13 14.82 8.26
N VAL A 820 -11.97 14.98 9.57
CA VAL A 820 -13.02 14.76 10.57
C VAL A 820 -14.20 15.73 10.35
N GLU A 821 -13.93 17.01 10.09
CA GLU A 821 -14.97 18.02 9.81
C GLU A 821 -15.73 17.70 8.51
N LYS A 822 -15.03 17.23 7.47
CA LYS A 822 -15.62 16.80 6.21
C LYS A 822 -16.49 15.55 6.38
N ARG A 823 -16.06 14.57 7.18
CA ARG A 823 -16.87 13.39 7.55
C ARG A 823 -18.11 13.78 8.34
N ASN A 824 -17.97 14.65 9.35
CA ASN A 824 -19.08 15.11 10.18
C ASN A 824 -20.13 15.91 9.38
N LYS A 825 -19.71 16.69 8.37
CA LYS A 825 -20.62 17.40 7.43
C LYS A 825 -21.39 16.46 6.50
N ARG A 826 -20.82 15.30 6.14
CA ARG A 826 -21.47 14.29 5.27
C ARG A 826 -22.47 13.40 6.03
N GLY A 827 -22.29 13.20 7.34
CA GLY A 827 -23.09 12.29 8.17
C GLY A 827 -24.41 12.82 8.76
N GLY A 828 -24.87 14.03 8.39
CA GLY A 828 -26.08 14.65 8.95
C GLY A 828 -25.85 15.41 10.27
N ALA A 829 -26.90 16.09 10.77
CA ALA A 829 -26.82 17.14 11.80
C ALA A 829 -25.81 16.82 12.93
N PRO A 830 -24.72 17.61 13.07
CA PRO A 830 -23.66 17.33 14.03
C PRO A 830 -24.16 17.47 15.47
N THR A 831 -23.68 16.60 16.36
CA THR A 831 -23.95 16.71 17.80
C THR A 831 -23.19 17.90 18.38
N ASP A 832 -23.80 18.59 19.35
CA ASP A 832 -23.18 19.74 20.04
C ASP A 832 -21.81 19.40 20.63
N ALA A 833 -21.58 18.14 21.04
CA ALA A 833 -20.32 17.66 21.58
C ALA A 833 -19.19 17.55 20.54
N ALA A 834 -19.46 16.99 19.35
CA ALA A 834 -18.46 16.90 18.29
C ALA A 834 -18.11 18.29 17.73
N ASN A 835 -19.11 19.16 17.59
CA ASN A 835 -18.88 20.56 17.22
C ASN A 835 -18.10 21.32 18.30
N ALA A 836 -18.38 21.07 19.59
CA ALA A 836 -17.62 21.68 20.68
C ALA A 836 -16.16 21.23 20.70
N ALA A 837 -15.88 19.95 20.46
CA ALA A 837 -14.51 19.41 20.37
C ALA A 837 -13.74 19.99 19.17
N VAL A 838 -14.35 19.99 17.98
CA VAL A 838 -13.75 20.60 16.77
C VAL A 838 -13.55 22.12 16.96
N THR A 839 -14.50 22.81 17.59
CA THR A 839 -14.38 24.25 17.88
C THR A 839 -13.27 24.52 18.91
N ALA A 840 -13.13 23.67 19.93
CA ALA A 840 -12.07 23.78 20.93
C ALA A 840 -10.68 23.54 20.32
N ALA A 841 -10.54 22.53 19.46
CA ALA A 841 -9.30 22.30 18.70
C ALA A 841 -9.01 23.49 17.77
N ARG A 842 -10.02 24.02 17.08
CA ARG A 842 -9.87 25.16 16.17
C ARG A 842 -9.48 26.46 16.86
N ALA A 843 -9.89 26.66 18.10
CA ALA A 843 -9.51 27.82 18.90
C ALA A 843 -8.02 27.81 19.30
N LYS A 844 -7.35 26.64 19.26
CA LYS A 844 -5.91 26.52 19.56
C LYS A 844 -5.02 26.74 18.34
N ILE A 845 -5.52 26.53 17.12
CA ILE A 845 -4.78 26.69 15.85
C ILE A 845 -4.11 28.06 15.70
N PRO A 846 -4.80 29.21 15.91
CA PRO A 846 -4.17 30.51 15.74
C PRO A 846 -3.00 30.70 16.71
N LYS A 847 -3.13 30.20 17.95
CA LYS A 847 -2.07 30.31 18.96
C LYS A 847 -0.79 29.56 18.57
N VAL A 848 -0.92 28.41 17.91
CA VAL A 848 0.22 27.59 17.46
C VAL A 848 0.87 28.20 16.20
N LEU A 849 0.07 28.73 15.27
CA LEU A 849 0.57 29.27 14.00
C LEU A 849 1.09 30.71 14.09
N THR A 850 0.44 31.62 14.85
CA THR A 850 0.93 33.00 14.98
C THR A 850 2.08 33.14 15.96
N SER A 851 2.23 32.23 16.94
CA SER A 851 3.45 32.21 17.76
C SER A 851 4.65 31.82 16.92
N TRP A 852 4.49 30.91 15.95
CA TRP A 852 5.55 30.42 15.08
C TRP A 852 6.22 31.51 14.21
N GLU A 853 5.45 32.48 13.69
CA GLU A 853 5.97 33.56 12.85
C GLU A 853 6.56 34.73 13.65
N GLU A 854 6.23 34.86 14.94
CA GLU A 854 6.61 36.00 15.80
C GLU A 854 7.63 35.66 16.89
N VAL A 855 7.99 34.39 17.12
CA VAL A 855 8.96 33.98 18.15
C VAL A 855 10.33 34.61 17.88
N SER A 856 10.69 35.57 18.73
CA SER A 856 12.09 35.92 18.91
C SER A 856 12.76 34.76 19.65
N TRP A 857 13.94 34.33 19.22
CA TRP A 857 14.63 33.13 19.73
C TRP A 857 15.14 33.25 21.19
N GLU A 858 14.34 33.83 22.09
CA GLU A 858 14.57 33.79 23.53
C GLU A 858 13.97 32.50 24.13
N GLU A 859 14.77 31.79 24.94
CA GLU A 859 14.54 30.43 25.48
C GLU A 859 13.17 30.17 26.16
N TRP A 860 12.38 31.20 26.47
CA TRP A 860 11.11 31.07 27.19
C TRP A 860 9.87 30.97 26.29
N GLU A 861 9.91 31.49 25.05
CA GLU A 861 8.74 31.44 24.14
C GLU A 861 8.60 30.07 23.45
N ILE A 862 9.70 29.36 23.23
CA ILE A 862 9.72 28.03 22.59
C ILE A 862 9.02 26.96 23.46
N ILE A 863 9.07 27.10 24.79
CA ILE A 863 8.43 26.16 25.72
C ILE A 863 6.90 26.26 25.66
N GLU A 864 6.34 27.48 25.59
CA GLU A 864 4.88 27.66 25.44
C GLU A 864 4.37 27.10 24.10
N VAL A 865 5.18 27.19 23.03
CA VAL A 865 4.82 26.62 21.72
C VAL A 865 4.80 25.09 21.79
N ILE A 866 5.80 24.46 22.40
CA ILE A 866 5.89 22.99 22.54
C ILE A 866 4.72 22.41 23.34
N GLU A 867 4.38 23.01 24.49
CA GLU A 867 3.24 22.58 25.31
C GLU A 867 1.91 22.79 24.57
N SER A 868 1.80 23.84 23.76
CA SER A 868 0.58 24.13 22.98
C SER A 868 0.31 23.14 21.83
N VAL A 869 1.36 22.52 21.27
CA VAL A 869 1.23 21.49 20.21
C VAL A 869 0.75 20.17 20.81
N ASP A 870 1.32 19.74 21.93
CA ASP A 870 0.90 18.50 22.59
C ASP A 870 -0.57 18.62 23.07
N GLU A 871 -0.94 19.80 23.58
CA GLU A 871 -2.31 20.16 23.92
C GLU A 871 -3.29 20.23 22.73
N PHE A 872 -2.78 20.45 21.51
CA PHE A 872 -3.56 20.45 20.28
C PHE A 872 -3.78 19.03 19.76
N GLU A 873 -2.75 18.18 19.79
CA GLU A 873 -2.87 16.76 19.43
C GLU A 873 -3.87 16.01 20.33
N GLU A 874 -3.82 16.25 21.65
CA GLU A 874 -4.81 15.66 22.57
C GLU A 874 -6.25 16.11 22.26
N ALA A 875 -6.42 17.37 21.83
CA ALA A 875 -7.73 17.89 21.45
C ALA A 875 -8.26 17.31 20.13
N VAL A 876 -7.37 17.08 19.15
CA VAL A 876 -7.70 16.41 17.88
C VAL A 876 -8.10 14.96 18.14
N LYS A 877 -7.33 14.24 18.94
CA LYS A 877 -7.62 12.85 19.33
C LYS A 877 -8.96 12.73 20.06
N ALA A 878 -9.25 13.63 21.00
CA ALA A 878 -10.54 13.65 21.68
C ALA A 878 -11.73 13.92 20.73
N ALA A 879 -11.51 14.68 19.65
CA ALA A 879 -12.52 14.92 18.62
C ALA A 879 -12.74 13.68 17.73
N GLU A 880 -11.66 12.96 17.39
CA GLU A 880 -11.72 11.68 16.66
C GLU A 880 -12.48 10.61 17.46
N ASP A 881 -12.10 10.43 18.73
CA ASP A 881 -12.74 9.46 19.63
C ASP A 881 -14.26 9.73 19.78
N ALA A 882 -14.66 11.00 19.87
CA ALA A 882 -16.06 11.39 19.97
C ALA A 882 -16.86 11.13 18.67
N VAL A 883 -16.22 11.22 17.50
CA VAL A 883 -16.85 10.90 16.21
C VAL A 883 -17.00 9.39 16.04
N ILE A 884 -15.98 8.62 16.40
CA ILE A 884 -16.00 7.15 16.40
C ILE A 884 -17.09 6.63 17.37
N GLU A 885 -17.17 7.17 18.58
CA GLU A 885 -18.20 6.79 19.56
C GLU A 885 -19.62 7.06 19.02
N ARG A 886 -19.83 8.18 18.33
CA ARG A 886 -21.11 8.50 17.67
C ARG A 886 -21.43 7.50 16.56
N GLN A 887 -20.49 7.23 15.64
CA GLN A 887 -20.71 6.30 14.54
C GLN A 887 -21.07 4.91 15.06
N ASN A 888 -20.35 4.42 16.07
CA ASN A 888 -20.66 3.15 16.74
C ASN A 888 -22.06 3.13 17.36
N LYS A 889 -22.51 4.25 17.94
CA LYS A 889 -23.86 4.37 18.52
C LYS A 889 -24.96 4.43 17.44
N ASP A 890 -24.71 5.11 16.33
CA ASP A 890 -25.63 5.21 15.20
C ASP A 890 -25.78 3.85 14.50
N VAL A 891 -24.67 3.11 14.33
CA VAL A 891 -24.68 1.71 13.85
C VAL A 891 -25.45 0.80 14.80
N ALA A 892 -25.16 0.86 16.11
CA ALA A 892 -25.88 0.05 17.10
C ALA A 892 -27.40 0.33 17.09
N THR A 893 -27.80 1.59 16.92
CA THR A 893 -29.21 1.99 16.84
C THR A 893 -29.86 1.50 15.54
N ALA A 894 -29.15 1.59 14.40
CA ALA A 894 -29.63 1.07 13.12
C ALA A 894 -29.83 -0.45 13.16
N THR A 895 -28.87 -1.19 13.71
CA THR A 895 -28.94 -2.64 13.90
C THR A 895 -30.14 -3.02 14.78
N GLN A 896 -30.33 -2.33 15.91
CA GLN A 896 -31.47 -2.57 16.81
C GLN A 896 -32.82 -2.31 16.11
N ASN A 897 -32.92 -1.27 15.27
CA ASN A 897 -34.13 -0.98 14.50
C ASN A 897 -34.42 -2.02 13.43
N LEU A 898 -33.38 -2.54 12.76
CA LEU A 898 -33.50 -3.61 11.76
C LEU A 898 -33.93 -4.93 12.40
N GLU A 899 -33.38 -5.29 13.56
CA GLU A 899 -33.81 -6.45 14.34
C GLU A 899 -35.28 -6.33 14.78
N ALA A 900 -35.69 -5.15 15.27
CA ALA A 900 -37.08 -4.89 15.61
C ALA A 900 -38.02 -4.95 14.39
N ALA A 901 -37.55 -4.54 13.20
CA ALA A 901 -38.29 -4.66 11.95
C ALA A 901 -38.44 -6.12 11.51
N ARG A 902 -37.37 -6.94 11.60
CA ARG A 902 -37.42 -8.40 11.35
C ARG A 902 -38.44 -9.08 12.27
N ALA A 903 -38.37 -8.80 13.56
CA ALA A 903 -39.28 -9.39 14.55
C ALA A 903 -40.76 -9.03 14.27
N LYS A 904 -41.05 -7.78 13.89
CA LYS A 904 -42.41 -7.37 13.48
C LYS A 904 -42.85 -8.04 12.18
N LEU A 905 -41.94 -8.22 11.22
CA LEU A 905 -42.26 -8.88 9.96
C LEU A 905 -42.61 -10.36 10.18
N ASP A 906 -41.89 -11.03 11.08
CA ASP A 906 -42.18 -12.41 11.47
C ASP A 906 -43.52 -12.54 12.22
N GLU A 907 -43.87 -11.56 13.06
CA GLU A 907 -45.19 -11.47 13.69
C GLU A 907 -46.31 -11.31 12.65
N ILE A 908 -46.10 -10.46 11.64
CA ILE A 908 -47.05 -10.27 10.53
C ILE A 908 -47.19 -11.55 9.69
N ALA A 909 -46.07 -12.21 9.36
CA ALA A 909 -46.06 -13.45 8.59
C ALA A 909 -46.83 -14.56 9.31
N LYS A 910 -46.56 -14.75 10.61
CA LYS A 910 -47.27 -15.71 11.45
C LYS A 910 -48.75 -15.43 11.54
N LYS A 911 -49.14 -14.15 11.70
CA LYS A 911 -50.56 -13.75 11.73
C LYS A 911 -51.26 -14.00 10.40
N ALA A 912 -50.58 -13.81 9.26
CA ALA A 912 -51.12 -14.10 7.93
C ALA A 912 -51.35 -15.61 7.70
N GLU A 913 -50.47 -16.46 8.24
CA GLU A 913 -50.64 -17.92 8.27
C GLU A 913 -51.81 -18.33 9.16
N ASP A 914 -51.89 -17.81 10.39
CA ASP A 914 -52.93 -18.14 11.38
C ASP A 914 -54.35 -17.72 10.90
N GLU A 915 -54.46 -16.64 10.14
CA GLU A 915 -55.74 -16.14 9.60
C GLU A 915 -56.18 -16.84 8.30
N GLY A 916 -55.41 -17.83 7.79
CA GLY A 916 -55.72 -18.57 6.56
C GLY A 916 -55.73 -17.69 5.30
N GLY A 917 -55.07 -16.53 5.37
CA GLY A 917 -55.11 -15.44 4.40
C GLY A 917 -53.78 -15.21 3.67
N ALA A 918 -52.86 -16.17 3.69
CA ALA A 918 -51.63 -16.14 2.90
C ALA A 918 -51.95 -16.30 1.41
N THR A 919 -52.54 -15.26 0.83
CA THR A 919 -52.59 -15.10 -0.63
C THR A 919 -51.16 -14.94 -1.14
N GLU A 920 -50.89 -15.42 -2.34
CA GLU A 920 -49.58 -15.32 -3.01
C GLU A 920 -49.00 -13.89 -2.96
N GLN A 921 -49.86 -12.87 -3.04
CA GLN A 921 -49.49 -11.46 -2.94
C GLN A 921 -48.96 -11.04 -1.55
N VAL A 922 -49.48 -11.62 -0.47
CA VAL A 922 -49.01 -11.35 0.90
C VAL A 922 -47.67 -12.03 1.14
N ALA A 923 -47.49 -13.26 0.65
CA ALA A 923 -46.20 -13.96 0.70
C ALA A 923 -45.12 -13.22 -0.10
N GLU A 924 -45.45 -12.74 -1.31
CA GLU A 924 -44.55 -11.93 -2.13
C GLU A 924 -44.17 -10.60 -1.45
N ALA A 925 -45.13 -9.92 -0.82
CA ALA A 925 -44.88 -8.68 -0.08
C ALA A 925 -43.97 -8.89 1.14
N ILE A 926 -44.16 -10.00 1.88
CA ILE A 926 -43.29 -10.37 3.01
C ILE A 926 -41.88 -10.71 2.50
N ALA A 927 -41.75 -11.46 1.41
CA ALA A 927 -40.44 -11.78 0.81
C ALA A 927 -39.69 -10.52 0.35
N LYS A 928 -40.38 -9.57 -0.32
CA LYS A 928 -39.78 -8.27 -0.70
C LYS A 928 -39.37 -7.43 0.51
N ALA A 929 -40.17 -7.44 1.57
CA ALA A 929 -39.83 -6.73 2.80
C ALA A 929 -38.64 -7.34 3.53
N ARG A 930 -38.50 -8.68 3.55
CA ARG A 930 -37.30 -9.37 4.06
C ARG A 930 -36.06 -8.99 3.26
N ALA A 931 -36.14 -9.10 1.93
CA ALA A 931 -35.02 -8.73 1.05
C ALA A 931 -34.62 -7.25 1.22
N ALA A 932 -35.58 -6.34 1.42
CA ALA A 932 -35.30 -4.93 1.68
C ALA A 932 -34.62 -4.69 3.05
N ILE A 933 -35.05 -5.41 4.10
CA ILE A 933 -34.43 -5.35 5.43
C ILE A 933 -33.01 -5.94 5.38
N ASP A 934 -32.80 -7.04 4.67
CA ASP A 934 -31.48 -7.67 4.53
C ASP A 934 -30.53 -6.82 3.70
N ALA A 935 -31.02 -6.18 2.63
CA ALA A 935 -30.24 -5.20 1.87
C ALA A 935 -29.91 -3.95 2.71
N ALA A 936 -30.82 -3.50 3.58
CA ALA A 936 -30.56 -2.39 4.50
C ALA A 936 -29.55 -2.79 5.61
N ALA A 937 -29.58 -4.04 6.07
CA ALA A 937 -28.61 -4.58 7.02
C ALA A 937 -27.21 -4.74 6.40
N ALA A 938 -27.12 -5.21 5.16
CA ALA A 938 -25.86 -5.27 4.41
C ALA A 938 -25.24 -3.88 4.27
N ARG A 939 -26.03 -2.88 3.83
CA ARG A 939 -25.55 -1.49 3.73
C ARG A 939 -25.16 -0.88 5.07
N ALA A 940 -25.83 -1.25 6.16
CA ALA A 940 -25.45 -0.80 7.51
C ALA A 940 -24.15 -1.48 8.00
N GLY A 941 -23.91 -2.73 7.60
CA GLY A 941 -22.64 -3.44 7.82
C GLY A 941 -21.49 -2.81 7.02
N ASP A 942 -21.72 -2.48 5.74
CA ASP A 942 -20.75 -1.79 4.91
C ASP A 942 -20.42 -0.40 5.48
N ALA A 943 -21.43 0.36 5.92
CA ALA A 943 -21.23 1.65 6.58
C ALA A 943 -20.48 1.55 7.93
N ALA A 944 -20.54 0.41 8.60
CA ALA A 944 -19.76 0.11 9.81
C ALA A 944 -18.33 -0.37 9.50
N SER A 945 -18.05 -0.82 8.27
CA SER A 945 -16.70 -1.11 7.77
C SER A 945 -15.99 0.12 7.19
N ILE A 946 -16.76 1.11 6.73
CA ILE A 946 -16.28 2.41 6.20
C ILE A 946 -16.01 3.43 7.33
N GLY A 947 -16.67 3.28 8.48
CA GLY A 947 -16.43 4.10 9.68
C GLY A 947 -15.30 3.53 10.51
#